data_AF-A0A2X0MCW8-F1
#
_entry.id   AF-A0A2X0MCW8-F1
#
_cell.length_a   1.000
_cell.length_b   1.000
_cell.length_c   1.000
_cell.angle_alpha   90.00
_cell.angle_beta   90.00
_cell.angle_gamma   90.00
#
_symmetry.space_group_name_H-M   'P 1'
#
loop_
_entity.id
_entity.type
_entity.pdbx_description
1 polymer ?
#
loop_
_entity_poly.entity_id
_entity_poly.type
_entity_poly.pdbx_seq_one_letter_code
_entity_poly.pdbx_strand_id
1 'polypeptide(L)'
;MAPTHIFHPLANPGPAEGHDNGLALTALFRESGPGTTILLLPATTYPLYSTVDFIHPRTTLATLGYPEFQTGQQAVLETRSEKEAGAINMYNKAETSLKRVHLRGCRGWGRGVPTDEEKEKWKKEGRLGWIEGGGAMVWMGGPDSHDSIVEGCRLEDPRGWTAVHLCDWALRAKLLNNIVGPCGQEAPAGPWADGLSVAGKDSVVSGNTIIDATDGAIVVFCAPGSTISDNTIIARTRDLLGAINMVDDFPYNRDFSNTRVVGNTIRTEGAYIRLAIGCGPTCWSPWQTFHQINYGGYVQNNYLGPGRMGYGVALSGTKDWTVLGNVVLPDTKFVGDVAKASGNAPPCSFLVQWEDRERTINSDLQDGFLHGEAVYLIGIEDGASEFYKFEGGQVRLDAEGVSAMGEGGIVVKGGRLELQPGGELVIRKTTEGHEHEGKVGHGAVLWSSGAPSSPHHDPVLSFDLDGVFSVRGEGGHGDVVWNPTSYLQAHLDRLASLPPLKTKPARATPADPNVPDPNKWAGHPSFVLRGHQPFLQVRTKDDNVLFSTSYEYETTENWSMQDGKWIAVAPPHLRGVQPSSDAASASEGTCAGPPAIPPRPEQTSTAHGHHPFRAFVKDLASDLVQATHSGSNPNVHPAGRPAIPPRPDAITLTKPDGPVKPLFLFLNPVTAQLTLHSSSSPAHPEPEHIHWVAPQNPVEGGIDMCWVGFQYDGNLVIYAKRGEDVSVPWASGTNADKMVLRGHGDPNGPALELLDKQGMMIWTSRS
;
A
#
# COMPACT_ATOMS: atom_id res chain seq x y z
N MET A 1 41.40 23.39 -31.51
CA MET A 1 40.39 23.69 -30.47
C MET A 1 39.05 23.23 -31.00
N ALA A 2 38.25 22.56 -30.17
CA ALA A 2 36.89 22.25 -30.56
C ALA A 2 36.08 23.56 -30.69
N PRO A 3 35.24 23.71 -31.72
CA PRO A 3 34.52 24.95 -31.94
C PRO A 3 33.49 25.21 -30.82
N THR A 4 33.43 26.46 -30.38
CA THR A 4 32.45 26.93 -29.38
C THR A 4 31.63 28.05 -29.99
N HIS A 5 30.31 27.93 -29.92
CA HIS A 5 29.36 28.90 -30.48
C HIS A 5 28.47 29.46 -29.38
N ILE A 6 28.15 30.75 -29.47
CA ILE A 6 27.06 31.35 -28.71
C ILE A 6 25.88 31.46 -29.67
N PHE A 7 24.76 30.82 -29.32
CA PHE A 7 23.58 30.76 -30.18
C PHE A 7 22.51 31.75 -29.73
N HIS A 8 22.18 32.69 -30.62
CA HIS A 8 21.08 33.63 -30.43
C HIS A 8 19.79 33.02 -30.99
N PRO A 9 18.63 33.18 -30.31
CA PRO A 9 17.36 32.69 -30.83
C PRO A 9 17.04 33.37 -32.17
N LEU A 10 16.43 32.62 -33.08
CA LEU A 10 16.00 33.15 -34.37
C LEU A 10 14.91 34.23 -34.19
N ALA A 11 14.92 35.23 -35.08
CA ALA A 11 13.86 36.23 -35.13
C ALA A 11 12.58 35.60 -35.68
N ASN A 12 11.47 35.73 -34.94
CA ASN A 12 10.16 35.16 -35.27
C ASN A 12 10.19 33.62 -35.47
N PRO A 13 10.41 32.84 -34.41
CA PRO A 13 10.53 31.40 -34.52
C PRO A 13 9.20 30.74 -34.91
N GLY A 14 9.26 29.78 -35.83
CA GLY A 14 8.08 29.14 -36.42
C GLY A 14 8.42 27.79 -37.08
N PRO A 15 7.42 27.01 -37.51
CA PRO A 15 7.63 25.74 -38.20
C PRO A 15 8.14 25.89 -39.64
N ALA A 16 8.25 27.11 -40.15
CA ALA A 16 8.75 27.39 -41.49
C ALA A 16 10.27 27.19 -41.57
N GLU A 17 10.75 26.77 -42.74
CA GLU A 17 12.18 26.62 -43.01
C GLU A 17 12.94 27.92 -42.72
N GLY A 18 14.08 27.83 -42.03
CA GLY A 18 14.87 28.98 -41.61
C GLY A 18 14.36 29.73 -40.37
N HIS A 19 13.22 29.32 -39.79
CA HIS A 19 12.63 29.93 -38.58
C HIS A 19 12.59 28.97 -37.38
N ASP A 20 13.06 27.74 -37.51
CA ASP A 20 13.05 26.76 -36.42
C ASP A 20 14.41 26.71 -35.69
N ASN A 21 14.41 27.06 -34.41
CA ASN A 21 15.62 26.98 -33.58
C ASN A 21 16.16 25.55 -33.48
N GLY A 22 15.28 24.53 -33.52
CA GLY A 22 15.67 23.13 -33.47
C GLY A 22 16.55 22.73 -34.65
N LEU A 23 16.06 23.00 -35.87
CA LEU A 23 16.81 22.76 -37.09
C LEU A 23 18.10 23.58 -37.18
N ALA A 24 18.09 24.83 -36.72
CA ALA A 24 19.27 25.70 -36.73
C ALA A 24 20.37 25.18 -35.79
N LEU A 25 20.02 24.75 -34.57
CA LEU A 25 20.95 24.12 -33.63
C LEU A 25 21.51 22.79 -34.19
N THR A 26 20.64 21.96 -34.77
CA THR A 26 21.04 20.71 -35.44
C THR A 26 22.01 20.96 -36.59
N ALA A 27 21.75 21.96 -37.44
CA ALA A 27 22.64 22.35 -38.52
C ALA A 27 24.01 22.80 -37.99
N LEU A 28 24.04 23.58 -36.90
CA LEU A 28 25.28 24.04 -36.28
C LEU A 28 26.12 22.87 -35.75
N PHE A 29 25.50 21.86 -35.13
CA PHE A 29 26.20 20.63 -34.76
C PHE A 29 26.73 19.89 -36.00
N ARG A 30 25.92 19.75 -37.06
CA ARG A 30 26.31 19.06 -38.29
C ARG A 30 27.55 19.66 -38.92
N GLU A 31 27.58 20.99 -39.06
CA GLU A 31 28.61 21.75 -39.76
C GLU A 31 29.90 21.89 -38.96
N SER A 32 29.82 21.92 -37.64
CA SER A 32 30.98 22.20 -36.76
C SER A 32 31.78 20.95 -36.36
N GLY A 33 31.20 19.76 -36.48
CA GLY A 33 31.90 18.48 -36.25
C GLY A 33 31.96 18.00 -34.79
N PRO A 34 32.71 16.91 -34.51
CA PRO A 34 32.88 16.37 -33.16
C PRO A 34 33.52 17.36 -32.17
N GLY A 35 33.10 17.31 -30.91
CA GLY A 35 33.62 18.21 -29.86
C GLY A 35 32.92 19.57 -29.78
N THR A 36 32.03 19.89 -30.72
CA THR A 36 31.35 21.20 -30.78
C THR A 36 30.59 21.51 -29.50
N THR A 37 30.79 22.72 -28.97
CA THR A 37 30.00 23.24 -27.85
C THR A 37 29.12 24.39 -28.32
N ILE A 38 27.81 24.30 -28.08
CA ILE A 38 26.86 25.38 -28.31
C ILE A 38 26.39 25.91 -26.95
N LEU A 39 26.51 27.22 -26.77
CA LEU A 39 26.12 27.94 -25.56
C LEU A 39 24.89 28.79 -25.84
N LEU A 40 23.81 28.53 -25.11
CA LEU A 40 22.56 29.27 -25.15
C LEU A 40 22.62 30.47 -24.20
N LEU A 41 21.94 31.55 -24.54
CA LEU A 41 21.91 32.75 -23.70
C LEU A 41 21.12 32.48 -22.39
N PRO A 42 21.59 32.99 -21.24
CA PRO A 42 20.87 32.85 -19.98
C PRO A 42 19.47 33.47 -20.05
N ALA A 43 18.52 32.88 -19.32
CA ALA A 43 17.13 33.34 -19.21
C ALA A 43 16.44 33.63 -20.56
N THR A 44 16.88 32.95 -21.63
CA THR A 44 16.36 33.13 -22.99
C THR A 44 15.55 31.91 -23.40
N THR A 45 14.37 32.15 -23.98
CA THR A 45 13.47 31.09 -24.48
C THR A 45 13.68 30.84 -25.97
N TYR A 46 13.81 29.56 -26.32
CA TYR A 46 13.97 29.05 -27.67
C TYR A 46 12.80 28.11 -27.99
N PRO A 47 11.77 28.60 -28.70
CA PRO A 47 10.72 27.75 -29.23
C PRO A 47 11.29 26.75 -30.25
N LEU A 48 10.97 25.47 -30.07
CA LEU A 48 11.39 24.36 -30.93
C LEU A 48 10.18 23.82 -31.68
N TYR A 49 10.25 23.76 -33.02
CA TYR A 49 9.26 23.07 -33.84
C TYR A 49 9.77 21.72 -34.35
N SER A 50 11.07 21.48 -34.20
CA SER A 50 11.76 20.20 -34.43
C SER A 50 12.68 19.88 -33.26
N THR A 51 12.95 18.59 -33.07
CA THR A 51 13.96 18.11 -32.13
C THR A 51 15.36 18.63 -32.49
N VAL A 52 16.17 18.94 -31.48
CA VAL A 52 17.62 19.23 -31.66
C VAL A 52 18.38 17.91 -31.69
N ASP A 53 18.98 17.57 -32.82
CA ASP A 53 19.78 16.35 -33.00
C ASP A 53 21.26 16.62 -32.77
N PHE A 54 21.86 15.87 -31.86
CA PHE A 54 23.30 15.81 -31.69
C PHE A 54 23.88 14.92 -32.80
N ILE A 55 24.65 15.51 -33.70
CA ILE A 55 25.14 14.82 -34.90
C ILE A 55 26.42 14.03 -34.64
N HIS A 56 27.31 14.57 -33.80
CA HIS A 56 28.67 14.04 -33.60
C HIS A 56 28.94 13.69 -32.14
N PRO A 57 29.89 12.79 -31.85
CA PRO A 57 30.33 12.54 -30.48
C PRO A 57 31.01 13.78 -29.87
N ARG A 58 31.11 13.80 -28.53
CA ARG A 58 31.72 14.89 -27.75
C ARG A 58 31.05 16.26 -27.92
N THR A 59 29.83 16.30 -28.45
CA THR A 59 29.10 17.56 -28.62
C THR A 59 28.39 17.96 -27.32
N THR A 60 28.34 19.26 -27.05
CA THR A 60 27.75 19.83 -25.84
C THR A 60 26.74 20.92 -26.20
N LEU A 61 25.55 20.85 -25.59
CA LEU A 61 24.61 21.97 -25.51
C LEU A 61 24.50 22.42 -24.05
N ALA A 62 24.74 23.70 -23.79
CA ALA A 62 24.66 24.23 -22.43
C ALA A 62 24.17 25.67 -22.39
N THR A 63 23.73 26.12 -21.22
CA THR A 63 23.54 27.57 -20.99
C THR A 63 24.88 28.24 -20.72
N LEU A 64 25.13 29.37 -21.38
CA LEU A 64 26.31 30.22 -21.20
C LEU A 64 26.49 30.57 -19.72
N GLY A 65 27.70 30.37 -19.20
CA GLY A 65 28.03 30.64 -17.80
C GLY A 65 27.63 29.54 -16.81
N TYR A 66 26.97 28.46 -17.26
CA TYR A 66 26.58 27.31 -16.42
C TYR A 66 25.85 27.72 -15.12
N PRO A 67 24.73 28.45 -15.22
CA PRO A 67 24.06 29.02 -14.06
C PRO A 67 23.63 27.95 -13.06
N GLU A 68 23.70 28.29 -11.78
CA GLU A 68 23.13 27.48 -10.70
C GLU A 68 21.60 27.44 -10.83
N PHE A 69 21.01 26.33 -10.40
CA PHE A 69 19.58 26.07 -10.58
C PHE A 69 18.70 27.15 -9.91
N GLN A 70 19.11 27.59 -8.72
CA GLN A 70 18.41 28.55 -7.87
C GLN A 70 18.32 29.95 -8.50
N THR A 71 19.16 30.25 -9.49
CA THR A 71 19.18 31.57 -10.15
C THR A 71 18.05 31.74 -11.15
N GLY A 72 17.45 30.64 -11.64
CA GLY A 72 16.47 30.67 -12.73
C GLY A 72 17.04 31.17 -14.07
N GLN A 73 18.36 31.26 -14.22
CA GLN A 73 19.03 31.83 -15.40
C GLN A 73 19.28 30.82 -16.52
N GLN A 74 18.74 29.59 -16.42
CA GLN A 74 18.88 28.59 -17.47
C GLN A 74 18.22 29.06 -18.77
N ALA A 75 18.83 28.76 -19.91
CA ALA A 75 18.15 28.86 -21.20
C ALA A 75 16.98 27.88 -21.25
N VAL A 76 15.86 28.30 -21.84
CA VAL A 76 14.63 27.51 -21.92
C VAL A 76 14.44 27.00 -23.35
N LEU A 77 14.34 25.69 -23.54
CA LEU A 77 13.91 25.06 -24.79
C LEU A 77 12.45 24.64 -24.63
N GLU A 78 11.55 25.18 -25.46
CA GLU A 78 10.12 24.89 -25.38
C GLU A 78 9.65 24.15 -26.64
N THR A 79 9.12 22.94 -26.51
CA THR A 79 8.54 22.23 -27.66
C THR A 79 7.20 22.85 -28.03
N ARG A 80 7.07 23.31 -29.27
CA ARG A 80 5.92 24.07 -29.78
C ARG A 80 5.26 23.44 -31.02
N SER A 81 5.82 22.38 -31.58
CA SER A 81 5.20 21.66 -32.70
C SER A 81 4.09 20.74 -32.23
N GLU A 82 2.94 20.70 -32.91
CA GLU A 82 1.80 19.88 -32.51
C GLU A 82 2.09 18.37 -32.50
N LYS A 83 3.07 17.91 -33.31
CA LYS A 83 3.36 16.48 -33.53
C LYS A 83 4.70 16.03 -32.98
N GLU A 84 5.46 16.93 -32.36
CA GLU A 84 6.78 16.62 -31.83
C GLU A 84 6.75 16.59 -30.29
N ALA A 85 7.17 15.46 -29.74
CA ALA A 85 7.31 15.27 -28.29
C ALA A 85 8.76 15.52 -27.82
N GLY A 86 9.73 15.30 -28.72
CA GLY A 86 11.16 15.43 -28.45
C GLY A 86 11.62 16.89 -28.43
N ALA A 87 12.53 17.19 -27.51
CA ALA A 87 13.29 18.43 -27.50
C ALA A 87 14.74 18.18 -27.92
N ILE A 88 15.34 17.10 -27.40
CA ILE A 88 16.74 16.76 -27.62
C ILE A 88 16.88 15.29 -28.01
N ASN A 89 17.70 15.02 -29.02
CA ASN A 89 18.10 13.69 -29.42
C ASN A 89 19.63 13.54 -29.38
N MET A 90 20.12 12.84 -28.37
CA MET A 90 21.50 12.42 -28.17
C MET A 90 21.71 10.93 -28.49
N TYR A 91 20.72 10.28 -29.12
CA TYR A 91 20.74 8.84 -29.37
C TYR A 91 21.93 8.42 -30.25
N ASN A 92 22.56 7.33 -29.82
CA ASN A 92 23.67 6.68 -30.50
C ASN A 92 24.86 7.63 -30.75
N LYS A 93 25.18 8.46 -29.75
CA LYS A 93 26.35 9.36 -29.74
C LYS A 93 27.12 9.21 -28.44
N ALA A 94 28.44 9.10 -28.55
CA ALA A 94 29.34 9.00 -27.40
C ALA A 94 29.72 10.38 -26.85
N GLU A 95 29.96 10.44 -25.55
CA GLU A 95 30.54 11.57 -24.81
C GLU A 95 29.73 12.88 -25.00
N THR A 96 28.45 12.78 -25.29
CA THR A 96 27.60 13.97 -25.50
C THR A 96 27.16 14.57 -24.18
N SER A 97 26.89 15.87 -24.16
CA SER A 97 26.53 16.58 -22.93
C SER A 97 25.39 17.57 -23.12
N LEU A 98 24.37 17.48 -22.27
CA LEU A 98 23.33 18.48 -22.09
C LEU A 98 23.42 19.05 -20.68
N LYS A 99 23.70 20.35 -20.56
CA LYS A 99 24.05 20.95 -19.26
C LYS A 99 23.34 22.26 -18.96
N ARG A 100 22.73 22.35 -17.79
CA ARG A 100 22.13 23.60 -17.27
C ARG A 100 21.07 24.21 -18.20
N VAL A 101 20.27 23.37 -18.87
CA VAL A 101 19.18 23.79 -19.75
C VAL A 101 17.83 23.48 -19.09
N HIS A 102 16.85 24.35 -19.27
CA HIS A 102 15.46 24.10 -18.91
C HIS A 102 14.70 23.64 -20.16
N LEU A 103 14.25 22.39 -20.17
CA LEU A 103 13.37 21.84 -21.21
C LEU A 103 11.93 21.83 -20.72
N ARG A 104 11.04 22.43 -21.51
CA ARG A 104 9.59 22.39 -21.31
C ARG A 104 8.94 21.67 -22.47
N GLY A 105 8.34 20.53 -22.16
CA GLY A 105 7.53 19.79 -23.12
C GLY A 105 6.20 20.49 -23.43
N CYS A 106 5.75 21.44 -22.62
CA CYS A 106 4.52 22.20 -22.84
C CYS A 106 3.25 21.34 -23.03
N ARG A 107 3.18 20.12 -22.47
CA ARG A 107 1.95 19.32 -22.42
C ARG A 107 0.83 20.13 -21.76
N GLY A 108 1.10 20.61 -20.56
CA GLY A 108 0.36 21.64 -19.85
C GLY A 108 -0.97 21.17 -19.30
N TRP A 109 -1.47 19.98 -19.62
CA TRP A 109 -2.73 19.49 -19.08
C TRP A 109 -2.56 19.23 -17.58
N GLY A 110 -3.53 19.70 -16.77
CA GLY A 110 -3.45 19.65 -15.32
C GLY A 110 -3.51 18.22 -14.76
N ARG A 111 -3.95 18.09 -13.51
CA ARG A 111 -4.15 16.78 -12.84
C ARG A 111 -5.08 15.86 -13.63
N GLY A 112 -6.27 16.37 -13.98
CA GLY A 112 -7.31 15.60 -14.69
C GLY A 112 -7.28 15.77 -16.21
N VAL A 113 -7.93 14.83 -16.90
CA VAL A 113 -8.14 14.85 -18.36
C VAL A 113 -8.98 16.09 -18.75
N PRO A 114 -8.47 16.98 -19.60
CA PRO A 114 -9.24 18.15 -20.03
C PRO A 114 -10.40 17.79 -20.94
N THR A 115 -11.46 18.59 -20.88
CA THR A 115 -12.52 18.63 -21.88
C THR A 115 -11.98 19.09 -23.23
N ASP A 116 -12.69 18.80 -24.33
CA ASP A 116 -12.23 19.21 -25.66
C ASP A 116 -12.20 20.74 -25.83
N GLU A 117 -13.11 21.47 -25.18
CA GLU A 117 -13.08 22.94 -25.13
C GLU A 117 -11.84 23.47 -24.40
N GLU A 118 -11.48 22.85 -23.26
CA GLU A 118 -10.24 23.19 -22.54
C GLU A 118 -9.01 22.88 -23.36
N LYS A 119 -8.96 21.73 -24.06
CA LYS A 119 -7.84 21.40 -24.95
C LYS A 119 -7.64 22.48 -26.00
N GLU A 120 -8.70 22.91 -26.69
CA GLU A 120 -8.61 23.94 -27.72
C GLU A 120 -8.24 25.31 -27.17
N LYS A 121 -8.75 25.67 -25.99
CA LYS A 121 -8.36 26.90 -25.30
C LYS A 121 -6.88 26.86 -24.89
N TRP A 122 -6.46 25.79 -24.22
CA TRP A 122 -5.12 25.64 -23.67
C TRP A 122 -4.05 25.51 -24.76
N LYS A 123 -4.36 24.87 -25.89
CA LYS A 123 -3.48 24.86 -27.07
C LYS A 123 -3.14 26.28 -27.54
N LYS A 124 -4.12 27.19 -27.56
CA LYS A 124 -3.90 28.62 -27.91
C LYS A 124 -3.04 29.36 -26.88
N GLU A 125 -3.03 28.89 -25.63
CA GLU A 125 -2.16 29.38 -24.56
C GLU A 125 -0.77 28.74 -24.56
N GLY A 126 -0.50 27.80 -25.49
CA GLY A 126 0.78 27.12 -25.61
C GLY A 126 0.89 25.78 -24.89
N ARG A 127 -0.21 25.24 -24.38
CA ARG A 127 -0.28 23.94 -23.70
C ARG A 127 -0.80 22.89 -24.71
N LEU A 128 0.13 22.21 -25.35
CA LEU A 128 -0.10 21.43 -26.57
C LEU A 128 -0.62 20.01 -26.34
N GLY A 129 -0.67 19.57 -25.08
CA GLY A 129 -1.26 18.30 -24.71
C GLY A 129 -0.40 17.08 -24.97
N TRP A 130 -0.95 15.92 -24.61
CA TRP A 130 -0.33 14.61 -24.83
C TRP A 130 -0.26 14.25 -26.32
N ILE A 131 0.83 13.58 -26.73
CA ILE A 131 0.96 12.96 -28.04
C ILE A 131 0.90 11.45 -27.84
N GLU A 132 -0.15 10.83 -28.38
CA GLU A 132 -0.29 9.38 -28.36
C GLU A 132 0.84 8.73 -29.18
N GLY A 133 1.57 7.79 -28.56
CA GLY A 133 2.79 7.21 -29.13
C GLY A 133 3.98 8.17 -29.22
N GLY A 134 3.89 9.36 -28.60
CA GLY A 134 4.99 10.33 -28.55
C GLY A 134 6.20 9.78 -27.79
N GLY A 135 7.40 10.06 -28.28
CA GLY A 135 8.65 9.62 -27.66
C GLY A 135 9.04 10.42 -26.40
N ALA A 136 10.24 10.10 -25.87
CA ALA A 136 10.84 10.85 -24.78
C ALA A 136 11.12 12.31 -25.15
N MET A 137 11.05 13.22 -24.16
CA MET A 137 11.46 14.61 -24.35
C MET A 137 12.98 14.74 -24.59
N VAL A 138 13.77 13.90 -23.93
CA VAL A 138 15.21 13.74 -24.17
C VAL A 138 15.52 12.28 -24.45
N TRP A 139 16.05 12.01 -25.64
CA TRP A 139 16.62 10.71 -26.00
C TRP A 139 18.13 10.73 -25.76
N MET A 140 18.66 9.78 -25.01
CA MET A 140 20.10 9.57 -24.86
C MET A 140 20.43 8.08 -24.78
N GLY A 141 21.68 7.69 -24.96
CA GLY A 141 22.07 6.29 -24.93
C GLY A 141 22.03 5.63 -26.30
N GLY A 142 21.82 4.31 -26.34
CA GLY A 142 21.94 3.50 -27.56
C GLY A 142 23.31 2.81 -27.71
N PRO A 143 23.43 1.89 -28.69
CA PRO A 143 24.58 0.97 -28.79
C PRO A 143 25.98 1.60 -28.85
N ASP A 144 26.11 2.74 -29.51
CA ASP A 144 27.38 3.45 -29.66
C ASP A 144 27.59 4.53 -28.58
N SER A 145 26.64 4.68 -27.65
CA SER A 145 26.71 5.72 -26.63
C SER A 145 27.45 5.26 -25.39
N HIS A 146 28.49 6.01 -25.03
CA HIS A 146 29.16 5.87 -23.74
C HIS A 146 29.50 7.24 -23.17
N ASP A 147 29.54 7.34 -21.84
CA ASP A 147 29.97 8.54 -21.12
C ASP A 147 29.16 9.82 -21.48
N SER A 148 27.91 9.65 -21.94
CA SER A 148 26.97 10.75 -22.21
C SER A 148 26.36 11.30 -20.91
N ILE A 149 26.11 12.60 -20.86
CA ILE A 149 25.75 13.31 -19.63
C ILE A 149 24.53 14.20 -19.84
N VAL A 150 23.54 14.10 -18.96
CA VAL A 150 22.51 15.12 -18.75
C VAL A 150 22.65 15.62 -17.30
N GLU A 151 23.05 16.87 -17.15
CA GLU A 151 23.44 17.42 -15.85
C GLU A 151 22.83 18.78 -15.55
N GLY A 152 22.28 18.91 -14.34
CA GLY A 152 21.83 20.20 -13.81
C GLY A 152 20.70 20.82 -14.63
N CYS A 153 19.92 20.02 -15.35
CA CYS A 153 18.83 20.46 -16.21
C CYS A 153 17.51 20.50 -15.45
N ARG A 154 16.58 21.33 -15.94
CA ARG A 154 15.17 21.28 -15.55
C ARG A 154 14.38 20.60 -16.67
N LEU A 155 13.65 19.55 -16.36
CA LEU A 155 12.98 18.70 -17.35
C LEU A 155 11.53 18.59 -16.94
N GLU A 156 10.64 19.38 -17.53
CA GLU A 156 9.24 19.41 -17.09
C GLU A 156 8.26 19.22 -18.23
N ASP A 157 7.13 18.62 -17.86
CA ASP A 157 5.92 18.57 -18.66
C ASP A 157 6.09 17.89 -20.04
N PRO A 158 6.73 16.71 -20.11
CA PRO A 158 6.90 15.97 -21.36
C PRO A 158 5.55 15.64 -22.00
N ARG A 159 5.53 15.56 -23.33
CA ARG A 159 4.33 15.27 -24.12
C ARG A 159 4.18 13.80 -24.51
N GLY A 160 5.23 13.01 -24.29
CA GLY A 160 5.21 11.55 -24.36
C GLY A 160 5.44 10.93 -22.99
N TRP A 161 5.81 9.65 -22.98
CA TRP A 161 5.80 8.78 -21.81
C TRP A 161 6.97 8.96 -20.83
N THR A 162 7.97 9.78 -21.11
CA THR A 162 9.08 10.05 -20.18
C THR A 162 9.76 11.40 -20.43
N ALA A 163 10.35 12.01 -19.40
CA ALA A 163 11.16 13.21 -19.58
C ALA A 163 12.54 12.88 -20.16
N VAL A 164 13.17 11.78 -19.72
CA VAL A 164 14.45 11.31 -20.25
C VAL A 164 14.42 9.80 -20.40
N HIS A 165 14.72 9.33 -21.60
CA HIS A 165 15.03 7.93 -21.83
C HIS A 165 16.54 7.77 -22.03
N LEU A 166 17.21 7.18 -21.04
CA LEU A 166 18.54 6.61 -21.20
C LEU A 166 18.38 5.21 -21.76
N CYS A 167 18.46 5.14 -23.09
CA CYS A 167 18.24 3.91 -23.84
C CYS A 167 19.25 2.83 -23.51
N ASP A 168 18.82 1.64 -23.85
CA ASP A 168 19.54 0.41 -23.78
C ASP A 168 20.84 0.44 -24.59
N TRP A 169 21.74 -0.48 -24.21
CA TRP A 169 23.12 -0.62 -24.72
C TRP A 169 24.05 0.58 -24.50
N ALA A 170 23.57 1.65 -23.85
CA ALA A 170 24.42 2.72 -23.38
C ALA A 170 25.35 2.24 -22.25
N LEU A 171 26.51 2.89 -22.12
CA LEU A 171 27.52 2.51 -21.13
C LEU A 171 28.06 3.73 -20.36
N ARG A 172 28.08 3.68 -19.02
CA ARG A 172 28.63 4.76 -18.16
C ARG A 172 27.99 6.14 -18.38
N ALA A 173 26.73 6.17 -18.79
CA ALA A 173 25.99 7.42 -18.94
C ALA A 173 25.66 8.03 -17.55
N LYS A 174 25.40 9.34 -17.52
CA LYS A 174 25.20 10.07 -16.27
C LYS A 174 23.98 10.98 -16.35
N LEU A 175 23.04 10.80 -15.43
CA LEU A 175 21.90 11.68 -15.17
C LEU A 175 22.09 12.31 -13.80
N LEU A 176 22.60 13.54 -13.76
CA LEU A 176 23.11 14.15 -12.52
C LEU A 176 22.42 15.46 -12.15
N ASN A 177 22.01 15.58 -10.89
CA ASN A 177 21.59 16.86 -10.29
C ASN A 177 20.48 17.59 -11.08
N ASN A 178 19.59 16.84 -11.75
CA ASN A 178 18.49 17.42 -12.51
C ASN A 178 17.27 17.65 -11.62
N ILE A 179 16.41 18.59 -11.99
CA ILE A 179 15.04 18.66 -11.46
C ILE A 179 14.09 18.20 -12.56
N VAL A 180 13.29 17.19 -12.24
CA VAL A 180 12.41 16.52 -13.19
C VAL A 180 10.97 16.64 -12.73
N GLY A 181 10.09 16.89 -13.68
CA GLY A 181 8.65 16.93 -13.49
C GLY A 181 8.06 18.33 -13.32
N PRO A 182 6.72 18.43 -13.34
CA PRO A 182 5.80 17.29 -13.31
C PRO A 182 5.75 16.50 -14.64
N CYS A 183 5.45 15.20 -14.57
CA CYS A 183 5.33 14.31 -15.74
C CYS A 183 3.96 13.60 -15.72
N GLY A 184 3.27 13.57 -16.86
CA GLY A 184 2.00 12.82 -17.00
C GLY A 184 0.79 13.43 -16.28
N GLN A 185 -0.33 12.73 -16.32
CA GLN A 185 -1.60 13.04 -15.63
C GLN A 185 -1.83 12.10 -14.45
N GLU A 186 -2.62 12.56 -13.48
CA GLU A 186 -2.85 11.82 -12.23
C GLU A 186 -3.51 10.46 -12.48
N ALA A 187 -3.09 9.45 -11.70
CA ALA A 187 -3.76 8.15 -11.66
C ALA A 187 -5.17 8.29 -11.06
N PRO A 188 -6.15 7.44 -11.45
CA PRO A 188 -6.02 6.28 -12.34
C PRO A 188 -6.27 6.60 -13.82
N ALA A 189 -6.52 7.86 -14.20
CA ALA A 189 -6.99 8.20 -15.55
C ALA A 189 -5.87 8.18 -16.60
N GLY A 190 -4.67 8.65 -16.24
CA GLY A 190 -3.57 8.83 -17.19
C GLY A 190 -3.88 9.85 -18.29
N PRO A 191 -3.07 9.90 -19.36
CA PRO A 191 -1.86 9.12 -19.59
C PRO A 191 -0.77 9.43 -18.56
N TRP A 192 -0.09 8.37 -18.09
CA TRP A 192 1.00 8.49 -17.14
C TRP A 192 2.33 8.73 -17.86
N ALA A 193 3.29 9.32 -17.17
CA ALA A 193 4.64 9.45 -17.70
C ALA A 193 5.68 9.32 -16.59
N ASP A 194 6.80 8.74 -16.98
CA ASP A 194 7.98 8.61 -16.15
C ASP A 194 8.71 9.95 -15.98
N GLY A 195 9.43 10.06 -14.87
CA GLY A 195 10.48 11.06 -14.73
C GLY A 195 11.69 10.66 -15.59
N LEU A 196 12.33 9.55 -15.20
CA LEU A 196 13.55 9.05 -15.83
C LEU A 196 13.39 7.56 -16.14
N SER A 197 13.68 7.16 -17.38
CA SER A 197 13.64 5.76 -17.84
C SER A 197 15.06 5.32 -18.17
N VAL A 198 15.57 4.30 -17.48
CA VAL A 198 17.01 3.99 -17.37
C VAL A 198 17.29 2.55 -17.78
N ALA A 199 17.92 2.37 -18.93
CA ALA A 199 18.32 1.07 -19.48
C ALA A 199 19.83 0.98 -19.78
N GLY A 200 20.63 2.02 -19.50
CA GLY A 200 22.08 1.99 -19.72
C GLY A 200 22.82 1.19 -18.65
N LYS A 201 23.88 0.47 -19.03
CA LYS A 201 24.79 -0.25 -18.11
C LYS A 201 25.82 0.66 -17.46
N ASP A 202 26.30 0.25 -16.28
CA ASP A 202 27.36 0.93 -15.51
C ASP A 202 27.13 2.44 -15.37
N SER A 203 25.87 2.87 -15.42
CA SER A 203 25.45 4.27 -15.51
C SER A 203 25.14 4.82 -14.12
N VAL A 204 25.19 6.14 -13.98
CA VAL A 204 24.95 6.82 -12.70
C VAL A 204 23.76 7.76 -12.83
N VAL A 205 22.75 7.54 -11.99
CA VAL A 205 21.57 8.38 -11.86
C VAL A 205 21.56 8.93 -10.44
N SER A 206 22.04 10.16 -10.26
CA SER A 206 22.32 10.66 -8.92
C SER A 206 22.04 12.13 -8.68
N GLY A 207 21.60 12.45 -7.46
CA GLY A 207 21.32 13.81 -7.01
C GLY A 207 20.10 14.45 -7.69
N ASN A 208 19.29 13.69 -8.41
CA ASN A 208 18.13 14.24 -9.11
C ASN A 208 16.98 14.48 -8.12
N THR A 209 16.20 15.54 -8.33
CA THR A 209 14.95 15.80 -7.62
C THR A 209 13.78 15.61 -8.59
N ILE A 210 12.97 14.58 -8.39
CA ILE A 210 11.82 14.26 -9.22
C ILE A 210 10.54 14.61 -8.46
N ILE A 211 9.69 15.42 -9.08
CA ILE A 211 8.50 15.97 -8.45
C ILE A 211 7.31 15.70 -9.37
N ASP A 212 6.26 15.07 -8.84
CA ASP A 212 4.98 14.89 -9.54
C ASP A 212 5.12 14.19 -10.90
N ALA A 213 5.97 13.15 -10.97
CA ALA A 213 5.82 12.10 -11.97
C ALA A 213 4.59 11.24 -11.61
N THR A 214 3.99 10.57 -12.59
CA THR A 214 2.73 9.83 -12.37
C THR A 214 2.84 8.36 -12.67
N ASP A 215 3.80 7.94 -13.50
CA ASP A 215 4.09 6.53 -13.75
C ASP A 215 5.21 6.04 -12.81
N GLY A 216 6.44 5.87 -13.31
CA GLY A 216 7.65 5.74 -12.49
C GLY A 216 8.41 7.06 -12.35
N ALA A 217 8.72 7.51 -11.13
CA ALA A 217 9.64 8.65 -11.01
C ALA A 217 11.04 8.30 -11.58
N ILE A 218 11.49 7.07 -11.32
CA ILE A 218 12.61 6.43 -12.01
C ILE A 218 12.23 4.98 -12.35
N VAL A 219 12.29 4.61 -13.62
CA VAL A 219 12.11 3.22 -14.09
C VAL A 219 13.46 2.65 -14.53
N VAL A 220 13.81 1.48 -14.02
CA VAL A 220 15.08 0.80 -14.28
C VAL A 220 14.81 -0.46 -15.11
N PHE A 221 15.09 -0.37 -16.41
CA PHE A 221 14.95 -1.45 -17.37
C PHE A 221 16.21 -2.31 -17.35
N CYS A 222 16.28 -3.27 -16.41
CA CYS A 222 17.40 -4.21 -16.26
C CYS A 222 18.76 -3.50 -16.45
N ALA A 223 19.26 -2.66 -15.55
CA ALA A 223 20.45 -1.85 -15.85
C ALA A 223 21.76 -2.34 -15.18
N PRO A 224 22.36 -3.50 -15.53
CA PRO A 224 23.49 -4.08 -14.80
C PRO A 224 24.62 -3.10 -14.53
N GLY A 225 25.14 -3.15 -13.31
CA GLY A 225 26.22 -2.30 -12.83
C GLY A 225 25.85 -0.84 -12.56
N SER A 226 24.65 -0.40 -12.93
CA SER A 226 24.22 0.98 -12.76
C SER A 226 23.90 1.31 -11.30
N THR A 227 24.10 2.57 -10.93
CA THR A 227 23.85 3.09 -9.58
C THR A 227 22.84 4.23 -9.64
N ILE A 228 21.70 4.02 -9.00
CA ILE A 228 20.61 4.98 -8.81
C ILE A 228 20.69 5.44 -7.36
N SER A 229 21.26 6.62 -7.12
CA SER A 229 21.65 7.04 -5.77
C SER A 229 21.36 8.48 -5.41
N ASP A 230 21.06 8.74 -4.14
CA ASP A 230 20.92 10.09 -3.60
C ASP A 230 19.88 10.95 -4.35
N ASN A 231 18.89 10.32 -4.97
CA ASN A 231 17.78 11.04 -5.62
C ASN A 231 16.69 11.35 -4.58
N THR A 232 15.98 12.46 -4.79
CA THR A 232 14.82 12.85 -3.99
C THR A 232 13.56 12.76 -4.84
N ILE A 233 12.59 11.93 -4.46
CA ILE A 233 11.32 11.75 -5.16
C ILE A 233 10.19 12.30 -4.29
N ILE A 234 9.35 13.15 -4.86
CA ILE A 234 8.28 13.85 -4.15
C ILE A 234 6.96 13.73 -4.91
N ALA A 235 5.99 13.04 -4.33
CA ALA A 235 4.59 13.13 -4.74
C ALA A 235 3.95 14.29 -3.97
N ARG A 236 3.90 15.48 -4.59
CA ARG A 236 3.38 16.71 -3.97
C ARG A 236 1.94 16.95 -4.37
N THR A 237 1.69 16.95 -5.67
CA THR A 237 0.40 17.29 -6.25
C THR A 237 -0.10 16.27 -7.27
N ARG A 238 0.53 15.10 -7.42
CA ARG A 238 -0.02 14.04 -8.27
C ARG A 238 0.32 12.70 -7.68
N ASP A 239 -0.65 11.79 -7.72
CA ASP A 239 -0.41 10.41 -7.32
C ASP A 239 0.60 9.76 -8.26
N LEU A 240 1.50 8.99 -7.64
CA LEU A 240 2.60 8.30 -8.30
C LEU A 240 2.39 6.79 -8.18
N LEU A 241 2.38 6.08 -9.30
CA LEU A 241 2.27 4.61 -9.30
C LEU A 241 3.49 3.96 -8.65
N GLY A 242 4.70 4.37 -9.06
CA GLY A 242 5.96 3.83 -8.56
C GLY A 242 7.02 4.91 -8.36
N ALA A 243 7.70 4.97 -7.21
CA ALA A 243 8.82 5.90 -7.08
C ALA A 243 10.07 5.39 -7.82
N ILE A 244 10.53 4.17 -7.51
CA ILE A 244 11.60 3.50 -8.25
C ILE A 244 11.14 2.10 -8.64
N ASN A 245 11.08 1.84 -9.95
CA ASN A 245 10.59 0.57 -10.47
C ASN A 245 11.75 -0.25 -11.04
N MET A 246 11.96 -1.44 -10.49
CA MET A 246 12.91 -2.44 -10.98
C MET A 246 12.15 -3.71 -11.39
N VAL A 247 11.15 -3.52 -12.26
CA VAL A 247 10.09 -4.49 -12.54
C VAL A 247 10.17 -5.05 -13.96
N ASP A 248 10.77 -4.33 -14.90
CA ASP A 248 10.91 -4.72 -16.30
C ASP A 248 11.95 -5.84 -16.51
N ASP A 249 11.74 -6.69 -17.50
CA ASP A 249 12.54 -7.89 -17.81
C ASP A 249 13.45 -7.75 -19.05
N PHE A 250 13.37 -6.61 -19.72
CA PHE A 250 14.12 -6.22 -20.92
C PHE A 250 14.97 -4.97 -20.62
N PRO A 251 16.12 -4.71 -21.29
CA PRO A 251 16.73 -5.38 -22.46
C PRO A 251 17.71 -6.50 -22.14
N TYR A 252 18.20 -6.64 -20.91
CA TYR A 252 19.30 -7.57 -20.59
C TYR A 252 18.82 -8.85 -19.95
N ASN A 253 17.74 -9.43 -20.48
CA ASN A 253 17.27 -10.75 -20.08
C ASN A 253 17.10 -10.88 -18.55
N ARG A 254 16.44 -9.89 -17.94
CA ARG A 254 16.09 -9.86 -16.51
C ARG A 254 17.24 -9.60 -15.54
N ASP A 255 18.39 -9.21 -16.07
CA ASP A 255 19.61 -8.99 -15.30
C ASP A 255 19.61 -7.62 -14.60
N PHE A 256 19.61 -7.64 -13.27
CA PHE A 256 19.88 -6.49 -12.41
C PHE A 256 21.19 -6.65 -11.62
N SER A 257 22.07 -7.56 -12.02
CA SER A 257 23.34 -7.82 -11.33
C SER A 257 24.14 -6.54 -11.14
N ASN A 258 24.47 -6.24 -9.89
CA ASN A 258 25.17 -5.03 -9.48
C ASN A 258 24.44 -3.71 -9.78
N THR A 259 23.16 -3.76 -10.15
CA THR A 259 22.29 -2.58 -10.18
C THR A 259 21.97 -2.19 -8.74
N ARG A 260 22.30 -0.96 -8.34
CA ARG A 260 22.16 -0.48 -6.96
C ARG A 260 21.19 0.69 -6.89
N VAL A 261 20.11 0.53 -6.14
CA VAL A 261 19.20 1.61 -5.73
C VAL A 261 19.54 1.95 -4.28
N VAL A 262 20.28 3.04 -4.06
CA VAL A 262 20.91 3.32 -2.77
C VAL A 262 20.81 4.77 -2.30
N GLY A 263 20.44 5.01 -1.04
CA GLY A 263 20.46 6.37 -0.47
C GLY A 263 19.38 7.32 -1.02
N ASN A 264 18.38 6.82 -1.72
CA ASN A 264 17.31 7.66 -2.26
C ASN A 264 16.32 8.05 -1.16
N THR A 265 15.76 9.26 -1.23
CA THR A 265 14.70 9.75 -0.34
C THR A 265 13.39 9.82 -1.11
N ILE A 266 12.36 9.12 -0.65
CA ILE A 266 11.04 9.05 -1.29
C ILE A 266 10.02 9.55 -0.29
N ARG A 267 9.25 10.60 -0.61
CA ARG A 267 8.31 11.21 0.33
C ARG A 267 7.09 11.79 -0.35
N THR A 268 6.06 12.09 0.44
CA THR A 268 4.86 12.78 -0.06
C THR A 268 4.66 14.13 0.59
N GLU A 269 4.18 15.11 -0.17
CA GLU A 269 3.85 16.47 0.31
C GLU A 269 2.37 16.86 0.07
N GLY A 270 1.51 15.88 -0.26
CA GLY A 270 0.08 16.13 -0.48
C GLY A 270 -0.60 15.15 -1.46
N ALA A 271 0.18 14.34 -2.17
CA ALA A 271 -0.33 13.26 -3.03
C ALA A 271 0.14 11.89 -2.53
N TYR A 272 -0.32 10.82 -3.16
CA TYR A 272 -0.09 9.45 -2.70
C TYR A 272 0.94 8.71 -3.56
N ILE A 273 1.73 7.83 -2.95
CA ILE A 273 2.62 6.91 -3.66
C ILE A 273 2.11 5.49 -3.47
N ARG A 274 1.73 4.81 -4.55
CA ARG A 274 1.19 3.44 -4.44
C ARG A 274 2.27 2.44 -4.02
N LEU A 275 3.44 2.52 -4.65
CA LEU A 275 4.60 1.67 -4.36
C LEU A 275 5.87 2.52 -4.39
N ALA A 276 6.62 2.60 -3.29
CA ALA A 276 7.85 3.38 -3.28
C ALA A 276 8.96 2.67 -4.07
N ILE A 277 9.28 1.42 -3.79
CA ILE A 277 10.27 0.65 -4.56
C ILE A 277 9.70 -0.73 -4.91
N GLY A 278 9.46 -0.95 -6.20
CA GLY A 278 8.99 -2.23 -6.72
C GLY A 278 10.13 -3.08 -7.26
N CYS A 279 10.27 -4.30 -6.75
CA CYS A 279 11.28 -5.25 -7.18
C CYS A 279 10.60 -6.46 -7.83
N GLY A 280 10.90 -6.68 -9.11
CA GLY A 280 10.34 -7.78 -9.90
C GLY A 280 8.97 -7.47 -10.53
N PRO A 281 8.64 -8.14 -11.64
CA PRO A 281 7.52 -7.78 -12.51
C PRO A 281 6.16 -7.91 -11.83
N THR A 282 6.04 -8.83 -10.88
CA THR A 282 4.74 -9.15 -10.26
C THR A 282 4.26 -8.06 -9.31
N CYS A 283 5.17 -7.20 -8.83
CA CYS A 283 4.76 -5.99 -8.11
C CYS A 283 3.96 -5.03 -9.02
N TRP A 284 4.22 -5.04 -10.33
CA TRP A 284 3.68 -4.09 -11.30
C TRP A 284 2.48 -4.62 -12.07
N SER A 285 2.41 -5.94 -12.31
CA SER A 285 1.37 -6.58 -13.11
C SER A 285 0.88 -7.88 -12.44
N PRO A 286 -0.36 -8.33 -12.73
CA PRO A 286 -0.83 -9.64 -12.27
C PRO A 286 0.07 -10.76 -12.75
N TRP A 287 0.32 -11.79 -11.94
CA TRP A 287 1.12 -12.93 -12.39
C TRP A 287 0.45 -13.62 -13.60
N GLN A 288 1.26 -13.95 -14.60
CA GLN A 288 0.87 -14.59 -15.85
C GLN A 288 1.98 -15.58 -16.18
N THR A 289 1.72 -16.63 -16.95
CA THR A 289 2.70 -17.72 -17.11
C THR A 289 3.89 -17.41 -17.99
N PHE A 290 3.84 -16.30 -18.72
CA PHE A 290 5.04 -15.75 -19.35
C PHE A 290 5.90 -14.92 -18.40
N HIS A 291 5.39 -14.53 -17.20
CA HIS A 291 6.19 -13.73 -16.27
C HIS A 291 7.44 -14.48 -15.88
N GLN A 292 8.55 -13.80 -16.07
CA GLN A 292 9.87 -14.30 -15.74
C GLN A 292 10.34 -13.70 -14.41
N ILE A 293 11.36 -14.30 -13.83
CA ILE A 293 11.95 -13.84 -12.57
C ILE A 293 13.15 -12.93 -12.86
N ASN A 294 13.13 -11.72 -12.29
CA ASN A 294 14.23 -10.75 -12.33
C ASN A 294 15.29 -11.08 -11.28
N TYR A 295 16.58 -10.84 -11.57
CA TYR A 295 17.63 -11.30 -10.67
C TYR A 295 18.77 -10.30 -10.40
N GLY A 296 19.39 -10.40 -9.22
CA GLY A 296 20.70 -9.79 -8.92
C GLY A 296 20.69 -8.32 -8.44
N GLY A 297 19.52 -7.74 -8.17
CA GLY A 297 19.37 -6.33 -7.80
C GLY A 297 19.68 -6.02 -6.33
N TYR A 298 20.14 -4.79 -6.06
CA TYR A 298 20.41 -4.26 -4.72
C TYR A 298 19.53 -3.05 -4.41
N VAL A 299 18.79 -3.08 -3.30
CA VAL A 299 17.98 -1.97 -2.80
C VAL A 299 18.38 -1.68 -1.37
N GLN A 300 19.22 -0.65 -1.16
CA GLN A 300 19.90 -0.47 0.12
C GLN A 300 19.83 0.95 0.66
N ASN A 301 19.70 1.11 1.97
CA ASN A 301 19.86 2.41 2.63
C ASN A 301 18.97 3.54 2.06
N ASN A 302 17.78 3.22 1.54
CA ASN A 302 16.83 4.22 1.07
C ASN A 302 15.95 4.71 2.23
N TYR A 303 15.46 5.94 2.15
CA TYR A 303 14.63 6.59 3.16
C TYR A 303 13.21 6.76 2.63
N LEU A 304 12.23 6.19 3.33
CA LEU A 304 10.82 6.23 2.98
C LEU A 304 10.08 7.16 3.93
N GLY A 305 9.47 8.20 3.37
CA GLY A 305 8.67 9.20 4.06
C GLY A 305 9.38 10.53 4.32
N PRO A 306 8.75 11.43 5.10
CA PRO A 306 7.42 11.29 5.71
C PRO A 306 6.29 11.25 4.66
N GLY A 307 5.09 10.84 5.05
CA GLY A 307 3.93 10.86 4.17
C GLY A 307 3.11 9.58 4.10
N ARG A 308 2.28 9.47 3.06
CA ARG A 308 1.35 8.35 2.87
C ARG A 308 1.72 7.53 1.64
N MET A 309 1.86 6.22 1.82
CA MET A 309 2.21 5.29 0.75
C MET A 309 1.35 4.03 0.84
N GLY A 310 1.22 3.27 -0.25
CA GLY A 310 0.64 1.93 -0.18
C GLY A 310 1.66 0.93 0.35
N TYR A 311 2.76 0.81 -0.37
CA TYR A 311 3.85 -0.10 -0.03
C TYR A 311 5.20 0.60 -0.08
N GLY A 312 6.08 0.30 0.86
CA GLY A 312 7.45 0.82 0.87
C GLY A 312 8.33 0.09 -0.13
N VAL A 313 9.00 -0.98 0.28
CA VAL A 313 9.73 -1.87 -0.64
C VAL A 313 8.99 -3.19 -0.78
N ALA A 314 8.69 -3.60 -2.01
CA ALA A 314 8.02 -4.86 -2.30
C ALA A 314 8.86 -5.76 -3.22
N LEU A 315 8.88 -7.07 -2.93
CA LEU A 315 9.55 -8.08 -3.75
C LEU A 315 8.59 -9.18 -4.21
N SER A 316 8.42 -9.30 -5.52
CA SER A 316 7.66 -10.39 -6.15
C SER A 316 8.11 -10.61 -7.59
N GLY A 317 8.49 -11.85 -7.93
CA GLY A 317 9.12 -12.18 -9.22
C GLY A 317 10.63 -11.90 -9.21
N THR A 318 11.31 -12.22 -8.12
CA THR A 318 12.71 -11.88 -7.86
C THR A 318 13.57 -13.10 -7.52
N LYS A 319 14.87 -13.06 -7.84
CA LYS A 319 15.87 -14.06 -7.46
C LYS A 319 17.23 -13.44 -7.14
N ASP A 320 17.89 -13.87 -6.06
CA ASP A 320 19.24 -13.40 -5.70
C ASP A 320 19.28 -11.86 -5.49
N TRP A 321 18.28 -11.30 -4.81
CA TRP A 321 18.23 -9.87 -4.47
C TRP A 321 18.83 -9.59 -3.11
N THR A 322 19.34 -8.37 -2.91
CA THR A 322 19.80 -7.89 -1.61
C THR A 322 19.07 -6.60 -1.24
N VAL A 323 18.25 -6.64 -0.18
CA VAL A 323 17.43 -5.52 0.27
C VAL A 323 17.69 -5.23 1.75
N LEU A 324 18.59 -4.26 2.01
CA LEU A 324 19.16 -4.05 3.34
C LEU A 324 19.24 -2.59 3.75
N GLY A 325 18.98 -2.30 5.03
CA GLY A 325 19.23 -0.97 5.62
C GLY A 325 18.28 0.14 5.17
N ASN A 326 17.19 -0.18 4.46
CA ASN A 326 16.16 0.79 4.13
C ASN A 326 15.39 1.20 5.39
N VAL A 327 15.08 2.49 5.52
CA VAL A 327 14.53 3.09 6.74
C VAL A 327 13.21 3.78 6.44
N VAL A 328 12.21 3.50 7.24
CA VAL A 328 10.97 4.29 7.30
C VAL A 328 11.20 5.47 8.24
N LEU A 329 11.00 6.68 7.76
CA LEU A 329 11.14 7.90 8.55
C LEU A 329 9.89 8.12 9.42
N PRO A 330 9.99 8.89 10.52
CA PRO A 330 8.83 9.32 11.30
C PRO A 330 7.76 9.98 10.43
N ASP A 331 6.51 9.97 10.91
CA ASP A 331 5.34 10.50 10.19
C ASP A 331 5.04 9.82 8.84
N THR A 332 5.50 8.58 8.67
CA THR A 332 5.18 7.75 7.50
C THR A 332 4.07 6.77 7.83
N LYS A 333 3.09 6.67 6.93
CA LYS A 333 1.98 5.74 7.03
C LYS A 333 1.81 4.95 5.75
N PHE A 334 1.54 3.66 5.93
CA PHE A 334 1.17 2.76 4.86
C PHE A 334 -0.34 2.50 4.93
N VAL A 335 -1.07 3.03 3.97
CA VAL A 335 -2.55 3.00 3.93
C VAL A 335 -2.98 3.05 2.48
N GLY A 336 -4.07 2.36 2.14
CA GLY A 336 -4.61 2.40 0.79
C GLY A 336 -5.82 1.50 0.62
N ASP A 337 -6.67 1.81 -0.35
CA ASP A 337 -7.83 1.01 -0.69
C ASP A 337 -7.42 -0.15 -1.59
N VAL A 338 -7.52 -1.36 -1.04
CA VAL A 338 -7.09 -2.60 -1.70
C VAL A 338 -8.18 -3.22 -2.58
N ALA A 339 -9.32 -2.57 -2.80
CA ALA A 339 -10.43 -3.13 -3.58
C ALA A 339 -10.01 -3.62 -4.98
N LYS A 340 -9.14 -2.87 -5.68
CA LYS A 340 -8.60 -3.25 -7.01
C LYS A 340 -7.40 -4.18 -6.95
N ALA A 341 -6.79 -4.32 -5.78
CA ALA A 341 -5.64 -5.17 -5.49
C ALA A 341 -6.03 -6.28 -4.49
N SER A 342 -7.29 -6.75 -4.60
CA SER A 342 -7.88 -7.63 -3.60
C SER A 342 -7.15 -8.98 -3.55
N GLY A 343 -6.97 -9.48 -2.34
CA GLY A 343 -6.21 -10.71 -2.08
C GLY A 343 -4.74 -10.48 -1.74
N ASN A 344 -4.19 -9.29 -1.99
CA ASN A 344 -2.85 -8.95 -1.51
C ASN A 344 -2.79 -8.76 0.01
N ALA A 345 -1.58 -8.83 0.53
CA ALA A 345 -1.29 -8.37 1.88
C ALA A 345 -1.68 -6.88 2.05
N PRO A 346 -2.12 -6.47 3.25
CA PRO A 346 -2.41 -5.07 3.53
C PRO A 346 -1.21 -4.14 3.33
N PRO A 347 -1.44 -2.83 3.16
CA PRO A 347 -0.39 -1.83 2.97
C PRO A 347 0.67 -1.92 4.06
N CYS A 348 1.96 -1.92 3.72
CA CYS A 348 3.03 -2.04 4.71
C CYS A 348 4.38 -1.51 4.20
N SER A 349 5.33 -1.32 5.12
CA SER A 349 6.65 -0.81 4.79
C SER A 349 7.49 -1.74 3.93
N PHE A 350 7.48 -3.03 4.24
CA PHE A 350 8.33 -4.03 3.60
C PHE A 350 7.51 -5.30 3.34
N LEU A 351 7.30 -5.62 2.06
CA LEU A 351 6.48 -6.76 1.64
C LEU A 351 7.30 -7.72 0.78
N VAL A 352 7.26 -9.00 1.12
CA VAL A 352 7.82 -10.07 0.28
C VAL A 352 6.76 -11.09 -0.03
N GLN A 353 6.72 -11.53 -1.28
CA GLN A 353 5.85 -12.62 -1.70
C GLN A 353 6.11 -13.87 -0.83
N TRP A 354 5.04 -14.56 -0.44
CA TRP A 354 5.15 -15.87 0.21
C TRP A 354 6.11 -16.82 -0.50
N GLU A 355 6.96 -17.50 0.28
CA GLU A 355 8.00 -18.40 -0.23
C GLU A 355 7.42 -19.59 -1.02
N ASP A 356 6.29 -20.13 -0.56
CA ASP A 356 5.60 -21.27 -1.20
C ASP A 356 5.00 -20.94 -2.58
N ARG A 357 5.01 -19.66 -2.96
CA ARG A 357 4.64 -19.22 -4.32
C ARG A 357 5.78 -19.39 -5.31
N GLU A 358 7.00 -19.59 -4.83
CA GLU A 358 8.21 -19.81 -5.63
C GLU A 358 8.52 -18.62 -6.58
N ARG A 359 8.11 -17.41 -6.20
CA ARG A 359 8.30 -16.18 -7.00
C ARG A 359 9.38 -15.27 -6.45
N THR A 360 9.79 -15.45 -5.21
CA THR A 360 10.92 -14.74 -4.60
C THR A 360 11.88 -15.79 -4.09
N ILE A 361 13.09 -15.83 -4.65
CA ILE A 361 14.03 -16.94 -4.48
C ILE A 361 15.37 -16.41 -3.97
N ASN A 362 15.89 -17.03 -2.92
CA ASN A 362 17.28 -16.81 -2.44
C ASN A 362 17.66 -15.32 -2.30
N SER A 363 16.81 -14.52 -1.67
CA SER A 363 17.06 -13.09 -1.47
C SER A 363 17.47 -12.79 -0.03
N ASP A 364 18.43 -11.88 0.14
CA ASP A 364 18.92 -11.40 1.42
C ASP A 364 18.14 -10.14 1.81
N LEU A 365 17.37 -10.22 2.90
CA LEU A 365 16.39 -9.20 3.30
C LEU A 365 16.69 -8.71 4.72
N GLN A 366 16.49 -7.43 4.96
CA GLN A 366 16.51 -6.86 6.31
C GLN A 366 15.32 -7.35 7.15
N ASP A 367 15.41 -7.14 8.46
CA ASP A 367 14.28 -7.35 9.36
C ASP A 367 13.09 -6.44 9.00
N GLY A 368 11.89 -6.91 9.34
CA GLY A 368 10.64 -6.16 9.18
C GLY A 368 9.84 -6.45 7.90
N PHE A 369 10.34 -7.33 7.02
CA PHE A 369 9.57 -7.84 5.90
C PHE A 369 8.37 -8.67 6.37
N LEU A 370 7.18 -8.29 5.92
CA LEU A 370 6.00 -9.12 6.01
C LEU A 370 5.96 -10.07 4.81
N HIS A 371 5.65 -11.34 5.08
CA HIS A 371 5.35 -12.30 4.03
C HIS A 371 3.87 -12.23 3.68
N GLY A 372 3.55 -12.20 2.38
CA GLY A 372 2.18 -12.01 1.93
C GLY A 372 1.99 -12.20 0.44
N GLU A 373 0.75 -12.14 -0.01
CA GLU A 373 0.46 -11.98 -1.44
C GLU A 373 0.90 -10.59 -1.92
N ALA A 374 1.69 -10.56 -3.00
CA ALA A 374 2.32 -9.35 -3.51
C ALA A 374 2.22 -9.29 -5.04
N VAL A 375 1.02 -9.01 -5.55
CA VAL A 375 0.71 -9.05 -6.99
C VAL A 375 -0.02 -7.78 -7.42
N TYR A 376 0.42 -7.10 -8.49
CA TYR A 376 -0.24 -5.88 -8.99
C TYR A 376 -0.46 -4.82 -7.89
N LEU A 377 0.59 -4.53 -7.13
CA LEU A 377 0.54 -3.64 -5.96
C LEU A 377 0.18 -2.21 -6.32
N ILE A 378 0.52 -1.77 -7.54
CA ILE A 378 0.11 -0.47 -8.10
C ILE A 378 -1.40 -0.34 -8.30
N GLY A 379 -2.18 -1.41 -8.12
CA GLY A 379 -3.65 -1.34 -8.12
C GLY A 379 -4.22 -0.63 -6.90
N ILE A 380 -3.44 -0.45 -5.82
CA ILE A 380 -3.91 0.20 -4.60
C ILE A 380 -4.21 1.69 -4.81
N GLU A 381 -5.30 2.18 -4.24
CA GLU A 381 -5.71 3.59 -4.35
C GLU A 381 -5.49 4.34 -3.03
N ASP A 382 -5.43 5.67 -3.04
CA ASP A 382 -5.36 6.47 -1.80
C ASP A 382 -6.65 6.32 -0.97
N GLY A 383 -6.50 6.35 0.36
CA GLY A 383 -7.57 6.27 1.34
C GLY A 383 -7.63 4.92 2.06
N ALA A 384 -8.41 4.83 3.14
CA ALA A 384 -8.60 3.57 3.85
C ALA A 384 -9.44 2.59 3.01
N SER A 385 -9.20 1.29 3.14
CA SER A 385 -10.06 0.28 2.50
C SER A 385 -11.31 -0.02 3.34
N GLU A 386 -12.35 -0.58 2.71
CA GLU A 386 -13.55 -1.08 3.40
C GLU A 386 -13.19 -2.18 4.43
N PHE A 387 -12.21 -3.00 4.07
CA PHE A 387 -11.71 -4.06 4.92
C PHE A 387 -10.23 -4.33 4.61
N TYR A 388 -9.55 -4.93 5.59
CA TYR A 388 -8.27 -5.59 5.36
C TYR A 388 -8.38 -7.06 5.74
N LYS A 389 -7.77 -7.92 4.92
CA LYS A 389 -7.52 -9.32 5.26
C LYS A 389 -6.02 -9.47 5.51
N PHE A 390 -5.67 -9.79 6.74
CA PHE A 390 -4.33 -10.14 7.15
C PHE A 390 -4.19 -11.66 7.17
N GLU A 391 -3.03 -12.16 6.78
CA GLU A 391 -2.64 -13.56 6.97
C GLU A 391 -1.71 -13.68 8.19
N GLY A 392 -1.49 -14.91 8.66
CA GLY A 392 -0.62 -15.17 9.80
C GLY A 392 0.75 -14.47 9.67
N GLY A 393 1.22 -13.85 10.74
CA GLY A 393 2.46 -13.08 10.78
C GLY A 393 2.35 -11.62 10.32
N GLN A 394 1.22 -11.17 9.78
CA GLN A 394 1.08 -9.82 9.20
C GLN A 394 0.56 -8.75 10.19
N VAL A 395 0.18 -9.14 11.42
CA VAL A 395 -0.30 -8.20 12.43
C VAL A 395 0.64 -8.17 13.62
N ARG A 396 1.18 -6.99 13.88
CA ARG A 396 1.78 -6.60 15.15
C ARG A 396 1.38 -5.14 15.42
N LEU A 397 0.74 -4.88 16.56
CA LEU A 397 0.28 -3.54 16.94
C LEU A 397 0.52 -3.34 18.44
N ASP A 398 1.24 -2.28 18.80
CA ASP A 398 1.46 -1.90 20.20
C ASP A 398 0.48 -0.82 20.70
N ALA A 399 0.60 -0.49 21.98
CA ALA A 399 -0.24 0.52 22.64
C ALA A 399 0.04 1.97 22.20
N GLU A 400 1.16 2.22 21.52
CA GLU A 400 1.47 3.53 20.93
C GLU A 400 0.81 3.68 19.54
N GLY A 401 0.28 2.58 19.00
CA GLY A 401 -0.35 2.54 17.70
C GLY A 401 0.64 2.29 16.57
N VAL A 402 1.82 1.77 16.85
CA VAL A 402 2.82 1.44 15.83
C VAL A 402 2.56 0.03 15.30
N SER A 403 2.56 -0.10 13.97
CA SER A 403 2.43 -1.37 13.26
C SER A 403 3.29 -1.39 12.00
N ALA A 404 3.25 -2.48 11.23
CA ALA A 404 3.83 -2.54 9.89
C ALA A 404 3.20 -1.53 8.92
N MET A 405 2.04 -0.98 9.27
CA MET A 405 1.36 0.10 8.54
C MET A 405 1.88 1.51 8.94
N GLY A 406 2.88 1.59 9.82
CA GLY A 406 3.36 2.84 10.40
C GLY A 406 2.63 3.23 11.69
N GLU A 407 2.72 4.51 12.05
CA GLU A 407 2.12 5.06 13.26
C GLU A 407 0.64 5.40 13.07
N GLY A 408 -0.17 5.11 14.09
CA GLY A 408 -1.57 5.53 14.16
C GLY A 408 -2.61 4.41 14.17
N GLY A 409 -2.22 3.17 14.46
CA GLY A 409 -3.11 2.01 14.45
C GLY A 409 -3.45 1.52 13.04
N ILE A 410 -4.38 0.56 12.95
CA ILE A 410 -4.81 0.00 11.66
C ILE A 410 -6.15 0.63 11.27
N VAL A 411 -6.16 1.40 10.18
CA VAL A 411 -7.31 2.21 9.75
C VAL A 411 -8.08 1.55 8.63
N VAL A 412 -9.39 1.40 8.78
CA VAL A 412 -10.35 0.98 7.74
C VAL A 412 -11.43 2.05 7.59
N LYS A 413 -12.22 2.02 6.52
CA LYS A 413 -13.32 2.97 6.37
C LYS A 413 -14.32 2.83 7.52
N GLY A 414 -14.57 3.95 8.20
CA GLY A 414 -15.47 4.01 9.36
C GLY A 414 -14.90 3.51 10.68
N GLY A 415 -13.68 2.93 10.71
CA GLY A 415 -13.11 2.33 11.92
C GLY A 415 -11.58 2.39 12.02
N ARG A 416 -11.05 2.34 13.24
CA ARG A 416 -9.63 2.12 13.51
C ARG A 416 -9.44 1.14 14.65
N LEU A 417 -8.60 0.14 14.42
CA LEU A 417 -8.14 -0.78 15.46
C LEU A 417 -7.01 -0.13 16.27
N GLU A 418 -7.19 -0.07 17.58
CA GLU A 418 -6.21 0.43 18.55
C GLU A 418 -6.03 -0.56 19.69
N LEU A 419 -4.79 -0.68 20.17
CA LEU A 419 -4.51 -1.32 21.44
C LEU A 419 -4.33 -0.23 22.51
N GLN A 420 -5.08 -0.34 23.60
CA GLN A 420 -4.96 0.59 24.72
C GLN A 420 -3.79 0.17 25.63
N PRO A 421 -3.16 1.11 26.37
CA PRO A 421 -2.08 0.80 27.31
C PRO A 421 -2.43 -0.25 28.37
N GLY A 422 -3.72 -0.40 28.69
CA GLY A 422 -4.19 -1.42 29.62
C GLY A 422 -4.26 -2.84 29.04
N GLY A 423 -4.10 -3.02 27.73
CA GLY A 423 -4.25 -4.30 27.02
C GLY A 423 -5.64 -4.54 26.42
N GLU A 424 -6.53 -3.53 26.46
CA GLU A 424 -7.84 -3.56 25.83
C GLU A 424 -7.72 -3.25 24.33
N LEU A 425 -8.27 -4.11 23.48
CA LEU A 425 -8.37 -3.87 22.04
C LEU A 425 -9.68 -3.14 21.74
N VAL A 426 -9.61 -2.04 21.02
CA VAL A 426 -10.79 -1.23 20.67
C VAL A 426 -10.85 -0.92 19.19
N ILE A 427 -12.07 -0.76 18.70
CA ILE A 427 -12.33 -0.18 17.39
C ILE A 427 -13.01 1.16 17.60
N ARG A 428 -12.40 2.23 17.11
CA ARG A 428 -12.95 3.59 17.19
C ARG A 428 -13.47 4.05 15.85
N LYS A 429 -14.56 4.81 15.88
CA LYS A 429 -15.11 5.48 14.72
C LYS A 429 -14.13 6.51 14.20
N THR A 430 -13.83 6.43 12.91
CA THR A 430 -13.08 7.47 12.18
C THR A 430 -14.06 8.41 11.47
N THR A 431 -13.68 9.67 11.29
CA THR A 431 -14.43 10.62 10.45
C THR A 431 -14.02 10.44 8.99
N GLU A 432 -14.91 10.72 8.03
CA GLU A 432 -14.63 10.55 6.60
C GLU A 432 -13.70 11.65 6.07
N GLY A 433 -12.65 11.28 5.31
CA GLY A 433 -11.75 12.20 4.58
C GLY A 433 -10.25 11.90 4.73
N HIS A 434 -9.42 12.39 3.80
CA HIS A 434 -7.95 12.13 3.77
C HIS A 434 -7.20 12.71 4.99
N GLU A 435 -7.71 13.79 5.60
CA GLU A 435 -7.18 14.36 6.86
C GLU A 435 -7.66 13.60 8.11
N HIS A 436 -8.51 12.58 7.94
CA HIS A 436 -9.32 11.98 9.00
C HIS A 436 -9.05 10.50 9.24
N GLU A 437 -7.87 10.04 8.83
CA GLU A 437 -7.18 8.92 9.45
C GLU A 437 -6.94 9.13 10.96
N GLY A 438 -7.49 10.17 11.60
CA GLY A 438 -7.66 10.44 13.04
C GLY A 438 -6.41 10.30 13.91
N LYS A 439 -6.53 10.69 15.18
CA LYS A 439 -5.47 10.49 16.17
C LYS A 439 -5.83 9.29 17.04
N VAL A 440 -4.83 8.50 17.41
CA VAL A 440 -5.00 7.40 18.38
C VAL A 440 -5.71 7.93 19.62
N GLY A 441 -6.71 7.20 20.09
CA GLY A 441 -7.50 7.55 21.28
C GLY A 441 -8.65 8.53 21.03
N HIS A 442 -8.85 9.00 19.80
CA HIS A 442 -9.97 9.88 19.44
C HIS A 442 -11.08 9.12 18.69
N GLY A 443 -12.32 9.60 18.85
CA GLY A 443 -13.51 9.00 18.23
C GLY A 443 -14.27 8.06 19.19
N ALA A 444 -15.56 7.88 18.90
CA ALA A 444 -16.43 7.00 19.66
C ALA A 444 -15.96 5.55 19.54
N VAL A 445 -15.91 4.82 20.65
CA VAL A 445 -15.66 3.37 20.61
C VAL A 445 -16.86 2.71 19.95
N LEU A 446 -16.63 1.94 18.89
CA LEU A 446 -17.62 1.12 18.21
C LEU A 446 -17.66 -0.30 18.80
N TRP A 447 -16.50 -0.81 19.24
CA TRP A 447 -16.35 -2.12 19.85
C TRP A 447 -15.13 -2.17 20.77
N SER A 448 -15.19 -2.99 21.82
CA SER A 448 -14.09 -3.26 22.74
C SER A 448 -14.00 -4.75 23.08
N SER A 449 -12.77 -5.28 23.23
CA SER A 449 -12.52 -6.62 23.75
C SER A 449 -12.88 -6.79 25.24
N GLY A 450 -13.16 -5.69 25.94
CA GLY A 450 -13.27 -5.61 27.40
C GLY A 450 -11.93 -5.30 28.06
N ALA A 451 -11.98 -4.51 29.14
CA ALA A 451 -10.81 -4.21 29.94
C ALA A 451 -10.30 -5.48 30.65
N PRO A 452 -8.99 -5.79 30.59
CA PRO A 452 -8.45 -6.92 31.33
C PRO A 452 -8.57 -6.69 32.84
N SER A 453 -8.59 -7.79 33.59
CA SER A 453 -8.73 -7.80 35.06
C SER A 453 -7.59 -7.09 35.79
N SER A 454 -6.45 -6.89 35.13
CA SER A 454 -5.30 -6.16 35.67
C SER A 454 -4.59 -5.44 34.52
N PRO A 455 -4.06 -4.23 34.77
CA PRO A 455 -3.30 -3.52 33.75
C PRO A 455 -2.01 -4.29 33.45
N HIS A 456 -1.74 -4.49 32.17
CA HIS A 456 -0.48 -5.08 31.71
C HIS A 456 0.45 -3.99 31.20
N HIS A 457 1.75 -4.15 31.43
CA HIS A 457 2.77 -3.25 30.88
C HIS A 457 3.02 -3.59 29.41
N ASP A 458 3.13 -2.56 28.57
CA ASP A 458 3.49 -2.62 27.15
C ASP A 458 2.82 -3.76 26.37
N PRO A 459 1.47 -3.77 26.29
CA PRO A 459 0.76 -4.82 25.59
C PRO A 459 1.01 -4.74 24.08
N VAL A 460 1.03 -5.90 23.43
CA VAL A 460 1.16 -6.04 21.97
C VAL A 460 0.11 -7.02 21.45
N LEU A 461 -0.61 -6.61 20.42
CA LEU A 461 -1.47 -7.47 19.61
C LEU A 461 -0.61 -8.17 18.56
N SER A 462 -0.78 -9.48 18.40
CA SER A 462 -0.20 -10.26 17.32
C SER A 462 -1.22 -11.17 16.62
N PHE A 463 -0.97 -11.45 15.35
CA PHE A 463 -1.55 -12.57 14.63
C PHE A 463 -0.42 -13.46 14.15
N ASP A 464 -0.21 -14.59 14.83
CA ASP A 464 0.95 -15.45 14.63
C ASP A 464 0.78 -16.35 13.39
N LEU A 465 1.88 -16.94 12.88
CA LEU A 465 1.87 -17.76 11.66
C LEU A 465 0.96 -19.00 11.76
N ASP A 466 0.75 -19.52 12.97
CA ASP A 466 -0.13 -20.65 13.25
C ASP A 466 -1.61 -20.26 13.37
N GLY A 467 -1.93 -18.96 13.25
CA GLY A 467 -3.28 -18.43 13.33
C GLY A 467 -3.73 -18.06 14.74
N VAL A 468 -2.82 -17.98 15.72
CA VAL A 468 -3.13 -17.46 17.05
C VAL A 468 -3.24 -15.94 17.01
N PHE A 469 -4.44 -15.41 17.27
CA PHE A 469 -4.70 -13.98 17.42
C PHE A 469 -4.74 -13.63 18.91
N SER A 470 -3.81 -12.81 19.40
CA SER A 470 -3.74 -12.54 20.84
C SER A 470 -3.15 -11.19 21.19
N VAL A 471 -3.54 -10.66 22.35
CA VAL A 471 -2.84 -9.57 23.03
C VAL A 471 -2.01 -10.19 24.15
N ARG A 472 -0.73 -9.85 24.21
CA ARG A 472 0.21 -10.28 25.26
C ARG A 472 0.87 -9.07 25.92
N GLY A 473 1.12 -9.17 27.23
CA GLY A 473 1.86 -8.14 27.96
C GLY A 473 3.37 -8.20 27.70
N GLU A 474 4.11 -7.31 28.35
CA GLU A 474 5.58 -7.31 28.42
C GLU A 474 6.24 -7.31 27.02
N GLY A 475 5.81 -6.39 26.16
CA GLY A 475 6.34 -6.27 24.79
C GLY A 475 5.92 -7.41 23.84
N GLY A 476 4.90 -8.19 24.23
CA GLY A 476 4.41 -9.34 23.50
C GLY A 476 5.01 -10.68 23.94
N HIS A 477 5.85 -10.69 24.98
CA HIS A 477 6.53 -11.89 25.48
C HIS A 477 5.95 -12.44 26.79
N GLY A 478 5.10 -11.66 27.46
CA GLY A 478 4.49 -12.02 28.73
C GLY A 478 3.21 -12.83 28.58
N ASP A 479 2.39 -12.77 29.63
CA ASP A 479 1.11 -13.47 29.72
C ASP A 479 0.12 -13.01 28.64
N VAL A 480 -0.71 -13.96 28.20
CA VAL A 480 -1.83 -13.68 27.29
C VAL A 480 -2.90 -12.88 28.03
N VAL A 481 -3.09 -11.64 27.60
CA VAL A 481 -4.10 -10.70 28.11
C VAL A 481 -5.47 -11.01 27.51
N TRP A 482 -5.48 -11.28 26.20
CA TRP A 482 -6.70 -11.58 25.46
C TRP A 482 -6.41 -12.53 24.31
N ASN A 483 -7.19 -13.59 24.18
CA ASN A 483 -7.17 -14.51 23.04
C ASN A 483 -8.61 -14.99 22.82
N PRO A 484 -9.28 -14.58 21.73
CA PRO A 484 -10.68 -14.89 21.52
C PRO A 484 -10.93 -16.34 21.10
N THR A 485 -9.90 -17.11 20.71
CA THR A 485 -10.04 -18.48 20.22
C THR A 485 -9.59 -19.54 21.22
N SER A 486 -9.06 -19.15 22.39
CA SER A 486 -8.50 -20.09 23.38
C SER A 486 -9.51 -21.14 23.87
N TYR A 487 -10.80 -20.81 23.88
CA TYR A 487 -11.88 -21.73 24.28
C TYR A 487 -12.07 -22.90 23.29
N LEU A 488 -11.54 -22.81 22.08
CA LEU A 488 -11.67 -23.84 21.05
C LEU A 488 -10.53 -24.86 21.06
N GLN A 489 -9.45 -24.63 21.82
CA GLN A 489 -8.22 -25.44 21.69
C GLN A 489 -8.49 -26.95 21.80
N ALA A 490 -9.20 -27.39 22.84
CA ALA A 490 -9.52 -28.80 23.04
C ALA A 490 -10.35 -29.41 21.88
N HIS A 491 -11.20 -28.60 21.23
CA HIS A 491 -12.01 -29.02 20.08
C HIS A 491 -11.19 -29.12 18.80
N LEU A 492 -10.22 -28.22 18.61
CA LEU A 492 -9.29 -28.25 17.48
C LEU A 492 -8.30 -29.41 17.62
N ASP A 493 -7.79 -29.67 18.82
CA ASP A 493 -6.95 -30.85 19.11
C ASP A 493 -7.72 -32.14 18.83
N ARG A 494 -9.00 -32.17 19.23
CA ARG A 494 -9.89 -33.30 18.94
C ARG A 494 -10.10 -33.48 17.44
N LEU A 495 -10.39 -32.40 16.71
CA LEU A 495 -10.52 -32.44 15.25
C LEU A 495 -9.27 -33.00 14.57
N ALA A 496 -8.09 -32.53 14.99
CA ALA A 496 -6.81 -32.99 14.45
C ALA A 496 -6.54 -34.48 14.74
N SER A 497 -7.10 -35.03 15.82
CA SER A 497 -7.00 -36.46 16.17
C SER A 497 -7.95 -37.37 15.37
N LEU A 498 -8.96 -36.80 14.72
CA LEU A 498 -9.98 -37.55 13.99
C LEU A 498 -9.60 -37.71 12.52
N PRO A 499 -10.03 -38.80 11.86
CA PRO A 499 -9.82 -38.94 10.43
C PRO A 499 -10.54 -37.81 9.68
N PRO A 500 -9.92 -37.22 8.65
CA PRO A 500 -10.58 -36.23 7.83
C PRO A 500 -11.84 -36.85 7.22
N LEU A 501 -12.94 -36.09 7.23
CA LEU A 501 -14.12 -36.48 6.49
C LEU A 501 -13.73 -36.60 5.01
N LYS A 502 -14.24 -37.61 4.30
CA LYS A 502 -13.95 -37.84 2.89
C LYS A 502 -14.36 -36.61 2.08
N THR A 503 -13.43 -35.69 1.87
CA THR A 503 -13.47 -34.73 0.79
C THR A 503 -12.93 -35.45 -0.42
N LYS A 504 -13.67 -35.45 -1.53
CA LYS A 504 -13.12 -35.87 -2.82
C LYS A 504 -11.79 -35.12 -3.01
N PRO A 505 -10.70 -35.77 -3.47
CA PRO A 505 -9.48 -35.03 -3.78
C PRO A 505 -9.89 -33.87 -4.71
N ALA A 506 -9.33 -32.68 -4.48
CA ALA A 506 -9.57 -31.51 -5.32
C ALA A 506 -9.54 -31.99 -6.78
N ARG A 507 -10.60 -31.68 -7.53
CA ARG A 507 -10.69 -32.09 -8.93
C ARG A 507 -9.37 -31.64 -9.55
N ALA A 508 -8.59 -32.59 -10.07
CA ALA A 508 -7.48 -32.27 -10.95
C ALA A 508 -8.13 -31.53 -12.12
N THR A 509 -8.21 -30.21 -11.97
CA THR A 509 -8.54 -29.33 -13.07
C THR A 509 -7.45 -29.65 -14.06
N PRO A 510 -7.76 -29.99 -15.33
CA PRO A 510 -6.71 -30.20 -16.32
C PRO A 510 -5.82 -28.97 -16.18
N ALA A 511 -4.60 -29.18 -15.70
CA ALA A 511 -3.68 -28.10 -15.52
C ALA A 511 -3.52 -27.55 -16.92
N ASP A 512 -4.17 -26.43 -17.21
CA ASP A 512 -3.62 -25.56 -18.20
C ASP A 512 -2.28 -25.19 -17.58
N PRO A 513 -1.14 -25.65 -18.13
CA PRO A 513 0.17 -25.26 -17.60
C PRO A 513 0.34 -23.73 -17.61
N ASN A 514 -0.58 -23.00 -18.27
CA ASN A 514 -0.64 -21.55 -18.36
C ASN A 514 -1.59 -20.86 -17.36
N VAL A 515 -2.26 -21.58 -16.45
CA VAL A 515 -3.04 -21.00 -15.35
C VAL A 515 -2.47 -21.53 -14.03
N PRO A 516 -1.94 -20.67 -13.13
CA PRO A 516 -1.51 -21.12 -11.82
C PRO A 516 -2.65 -21.88 -11.14
N ASP A 517 -2.46 -23.15 -10.79
CA ASP A 517 -3.45 -23.89 -10.03
C ASP A 517 -3.64 -23.17 -8.69
N PRO A 518 -4.81 -22.55 -8.42
CA PRO A 518 -5.02 -21.82 -7.19
C PRO A 518 -4.98 -22.74 -5.96
N ASN A 519 -5.05 -24.06 -6.14
CA ASN A 519 -4.86 -25.06 -5.08
C ASN A 519 -3.41 -25.53 -4.95
N LYS A 520 -2.49 -25.06 -5.81
CA LYS A 520 -1.06 -25.40 -5.72
C LYS A 520 -0.47 -24.91 -4.40
N TRP A 521 -0.94 -23.75 -3.92
CA TRP A 521 -0.34 -23.09 -2.77
C TRP A 521 -1.14 -23.30 -1.49
N ALA A 522 -0.43 -23.31 -0.36
CA ALA A 522 -1.10 -23.47 0.92
C ALA A 522 -1.93 -22.22 1.24
N GLY A 523 -3.16 -22.44 1.70
CA GLY A 523 -3.92 -21.40 2.39
C GLY A 523 -3.24 -21.06 3.73
N HIS A 524 -3.41 -19.82 4.16
CA HIS A 524 -2.90 -19.32 5.44
C HIS A 524 -4.06 -18.93 6.36
N PRO A 525 -3.93 -19.09 7.70
CA PRO A 525 -4.88 -18.51 8.63
C PRO A 525 -5.06 -17.01 8.36
N SER A 526 -6.27 -16.50 8.53
CA SER A 526 -6.54 -15.10 8.24
C SER A 526 -7.34 -14.37 9.31
N PHE A 527 -7.08 -13.08 9.40
CA PHE A 527 -7.75 -12.12 10.25
C PHE A 527 -8.37 -11.04 9.36
N VAL A 528 -9.67 -10.80 9.49
CA VAL A 528 -10.39 -9.78 8.71
C VAL A 528 -10.83 -8.66 9.64
N LEU A 529 -10.49 -7.42 9.26
CA LEU A 529 -10.86 -6.19 9.95
C LEU A 529 -11.79 -5.34 9.09
N ARG A 530 -12.86 -4.81 9.69
CA ARG A 530 -13.84 -3.90 9.06
C ARG A 530 -14.19 -2.73 9.99
N GLY A 531 -14.71 -1.64 9.43
CA GLY A 531 -15.24 -0.51 10.20
C GLY A 531 -16.72 -0.63 10.55
N HIS A 532 -17.35 -1.78 10.27
CA HIS A 532 -18.72 -2.12 10.63
C HIS A 532 -18.81 -3.59 11.06
N GLN A 533 -19.95 -3.99 11.62
CA GLN A 533 -20.16 -5.39 12.02
C GLN A 533 -20.18 -6.34 10.82
N PRO A 534 -19.60 -7.56 10.93
CA PRO A 534 -18.66 -7.98 11.97
C PRO A 534 -17.33 -7.23 11.85
N PHE A 535 -16.89 -6.59 12.93
CA PHE A 535 -15.67 -5.78 12.91
C PHE A 535 -14.40 -6.62 12.77
N LEU A 536 -14.36 -7.77 13.44
CA LEU A 536 -13.23 -8.69 13.50
C LEU A 536 -13.70 -10.10 13.20
N GLN A 537 -12.96 -10.82 12.36
CA GLN A 537 -13.09 -12.27 12.15
C GLN A 537 -11.73 -12.94 12.12
N VAL A 538 -11.61 -14.10 12.79
CA VAL A 538 -10.41 -14.96 12.74
C VAL A 538 -10.79 -16.27 12.06
N ARG A 539 -9.96 -16.72 11.12
CA ARG A 539 -10.24 -17.87 10.26
C ARG A 539 -9.05 -18.81 10.17
N THR A 540 -9.33 -20.10 9.99
CA THR A 540 -8.30 -21.10 9.70
C THR A 540 -7.77 -20.95 8.26
N LYS A 541 -6.70 -21.67 7.93
CA LYS A 541 -6.19 -21.78 6.55
C LYS A 541 -7.20 -22.33 5.54
N ASP A 542 -8.17 -23.10 6.03
CA ASP A 542 -9.27 -23.65 5.25
C ASP A 542 -10.49 -22.72 5.31
N ASP A 543 -10.33 -21.45 5.66
CA ASP A 543 -11.38 -20.43 5.72
C ASP A 543 -12.54 -20.74 6.70
N ASN A 544 -12.34 -21.66 7.66
CA ASN A 544 -13.31 -21.90 8.73
C ASN A 544 -13.27 -20.75 9.74
N VAL A 545 -14.42 -20.29 10.23
CA VAL A 545 -14.49 -19.16 11.17
C VAL A 545 -14.27 -19.64 12.59
N LEU A 546 -13.17 -19.21 13.22
CA LEU A 546 -12.85 -19.49 14.62
C LEU A 546 -13.52 -18.50 15.57
N PHE A 547 -13.61 -17.24 15.16
CA PHE A 547 -14.16 -16.17 15.97
C PHE A 547 -14.73 -15.07 15.08
N SER A 548 -15.84 -14.48 15.50
CA SER A 548 -16.41 -13.28 14.92
C SER A 548 -17.03 -12.41 16.01
N THR A 549 -16.88 -11.10 15.88
CA THR A 549 -17.54 -10.12 16.78
C THR A 549 -19.06 -10.08 16.61
N SER A 550 -19.56 -10.49 15.45
CA SER A 550 -20.98 -10.73 15.17
C SER A 550 -21.15 -11.93 14.25
N TYR A 551 -22.25 -12.67 14.42
CA TYR A 551 -22.63 -13.78 13.54
C TYR A 551 -23.97 -13.49 12.86
N GLU A 552 -24.16 -12.21 12.52
CA GLU A 552 -25.25 -11.71 11.70
C GLU A 552 -24.75 -11.54 10.26
N TYR A 553 -25.56 -11.97 9.31
CA TYR A 553 -25.27 -11.86 7.88
C TYR A 553 -26.49 -11.29 7.17
N GLU A 554 -26.31 -10.24 6.38
CA GLU A 554 -27.41 -9.64 5.64
C GLU A 554 -27.61 -10.35 4.30
N THR A 555 -28.84 -10.35 3.79
CA THR A 555 -29.17 -10.93 2.48
C THR A 555 -28.36 -10.31 1.34
N THR A 556 -28.00 -9.03 1.49
CA THR A 556 -27.18 -8.25 0.55
C THR A 556 -25.71 -8.70 0.51
N GLU A 557 -25.23 -9.43 1.52
CA GLU A 557 -23.83 -9.89 1.59
C GLU A 557 -23.56 -11.16 0.77
N ASN A 558 -24.59 -11.80 0.20
CA ASN A 558 -24.47 -13.08 -0.52
C ASN A 558 -23.71 -14.15 0.27
N TRP A 559 -24.01 -14.25 1.55
CA TRP A 559 -23.33 -15.20 2.41
C TRP A 559 -23.50 -16.63 1.87
N SER A 560 -22.40 -17.39 1.85
CA SER A 560 -22.41 -18.79 1.46
C SER A 560 -21.36 -19.58 2.22
N MET A 561 -21.54 -20.90 2.27
CA MET A 561 -20.66 -21.82 2.95
C MET A 561 -20.58 -23.12 2.15
N GLN A 562 -19.35 -23.49 1.78
CA GLN A 562 -19.06 -24.71 1.04
C GLN A 562 -19.01 -25.93 1.97
N ASP A 563 -19.07 -27.11 1.39
CA ASP A 563 -18.99 -28.35 2.15
C ASP A 563 -17.64 -28.54 2.86
N GLY A 564 -17.69 -29.28 3.97
CA GLY A 564 -16.55 -29.45 4.86
C GLY A 564 -16.19 -28.21 5.69
N LYS A 565 -16.80 -27.05 5.42
CA LYS A 565 -16.59 -25.83 6.21
C LYS A 565 -17.39 -25.86 7.51
N TRP A 566 -16.93 -25.10 8.49
CA TRP A 566 -17.65 -24.86 9.75
C TRP A 566 -17.41 -23.45 10.31
N ILE A 567 -18.34 -23.03 11.17
CA ILE A 567 -18.28 -21.77 11.93
C ILE A 567 -18.37 -22.12 13.40
N ALA A 568 -17.41 -21.63 14.19
CA ALA A 568 -17.49 -21.62 15.65
C ALA A 568 -18.16 -20.32 16.11
N VAL A 569 -19.32 -20.44 16.75
CA VAL A 569 -20.08 -19.33 17.31
C VAL A 569 -19.64 -19.13 18.76
N ALA A 570 -18.84 -18.10 19.00
CA ALA A 570 -18.37 -17.73 20.33
C ALA A 570 -19.55 -17.30 21.22
N PRO A 571 -19.59 -17.62 22.53
CA PRO A 571 -20.59 -17.07 23.44
C PRO A 571 -20.54 -15.53 23.53
N PRO A 572 -21.65 -14.85 23.88
CA PRO A 572 -21.72 -13.38 23.88
C PRO A 572 -20.63 -12.68 24.68
N HIS A 573 -20.31 -13.18 25.88
CA HIS A 573 -19.30 -12.58 26.76
C HIS A 573 -17.86 -12.65 26.20
N LEU A 574 -17.60 -13.48 25.18
CA LEU A 574 -16.30 -13.54 24.49
C LEU A 574 -16.26 -12.66 23.23
N ARG A 575 -17.41 -12.20 22.72
CA ARG A 575 -17.50 -11.39 21.49
C ARG A 575 -17.11 -9.92 21.69
N GLY A 576 -16.79 -9.52 22.92
CA GLY A 576 -16.54 -8.13 23.30
C GLY A 576 -17.82 -7.36 23.60
N VAL A 577 -17.67 -6.05 23.82
CA VAL A 577 -18.75 -5.14 24.23
C VAL A 577 -18.91 -4.04 23.18
N GLN A 578 -20.15 -3.73 22.84
CA GLN A 578 -20.49 -2.52 22.07
C GLN A 578 -21.13 -1.52 23.03
N PRO A 579 -20.65 -0.26 23.09
CA PRO A 579 -21.30 0.75 23.91
C PRO A 579 -22.71 1.06 23.38
N SER A 580 -23.68 1.23 24.27
CA SER A 580 -25.06 1.56 23.91
C SER A 580 -25.15 2.87 23.14
N SER A 581 -26.07 2.96 22.18
CA SER A 581 -26.32 4.16 21.35
C SER A 581 -26.50 5.45 22.16
N ASP A 582 -27.00 5.35 23.40
CA ASP A 582 -27.22 6.50 24.28
C ASP A 582 -25.92 7.15 24.78
N ALA A 583 -24.81 6.41 24.81
CA ALA A 583 -23.50 6.92 25.23
C ALA A 583 -22.74 7.67 24.12
N ALA A 584 -23.13 7.48 22.84
CA ALA A 584 -22.50 8.15 21.70
C ALA A 584 -22.82 9.65 21.63
N SER A 585 -23.81 10.12 22.40
CA SER A 585 -24.17 11.54 22.52
C SER A 585 -23.38 12.30 23.61
N ALA A 586 -22.54 11.59 24.39
CA ALA A 586 -21.86 12.16 25.55
C ALA A 586 -20.32 12.03 25.45
N SER A 587 -19.71 12.62 24.42
CA SER A 587 -18.27 12.98 24.46
C SER A 587 -17.87 14.10 23.49
N GLU A 588 -18.64 15.18 23.44
CA GLU A 588 -18.05 16.51 23.15
C GLU A 588 -17.56 17.13 24.47
N GLY A 589 -16.63 16.43 25.13
CA GLY A 589 -15.95 16.91 26.34
C GLY A 589 -14.58 17.44 25.97
N THR A 590 -14.48 18.75 25.80
CA THR A 590 -13.23 19.48 25.64
C THR A 590 -12.26 19.14 26.78
N CYS A 591 -11.10 18.55 26.47
CA CYS A 591 -9.97 18.61 27.38
C CYS A 591 -9.60 20.09 27.56
N ALA A 592 -9.70 20.58 28.79
CA ALA A 592 -9.30 21.93 29.16
C ALA A 592 -7.82 22.14 28.78
N GLY A 593 -7.58 23.09 27.88
CA GLY A 593 -6.23 23.54 27.53
C GLY A 593 -5.51 24.16 28.73
N PRO A 594 -4.17 24.30 28.67
CA PRO A 594 -3.41 24.97 29.71
C PRO A 594 -3.88 26.43 29.88
N PRO A 595 -3.71 27.03 31.07
CA PRO A 595 -4.30 28.33 31.39
C PRO A 595 -3.79 29.43 30.46
N ALA A 596 -4.69 30.35 30.11
CA ALA A 596 -4.45 31.44 29.19
C ALA A 596 -3.26 32.32 29.62
N ILE A 597 -2.36 32.57 28.67
CA ILE A 597 -1.33 33.60 28.77
C ILE A 597 -2.04 34.97 28.71
N PRO A 598 -1.76 35.91 29.64
CA PRO A 598 -2.41 37.22 29.64
C PRO A 598 -2.01 38.04 28.40
N PRO A 599 -2.93 38.86 27.85
CA PRO A 599 -2.66 39.62 26.64
C PRO A 599 -1.60 40.69 26.91
N ARG A 600 -0.59 40.77 26.04
CA ARG A 600 0.42 41.83 26.06
C ARG A 600 -0.11 43.03 25.27
N PRO A 601 0.07 44.28 25.74
CA PRO A 601 -0.51 45.46 25.09
C PRO A 601 0.20 45.79 23.78
N GLU A 602 -0.58 46.29 22.82
CA GLU A 602 -0.06 46.92 21.60
C GLU A 602 0.90 48.07 21.93
N GLN A 603 2.05 48.10 21.27
CA GLN A 603 2.76 49.34 20.97
C GLN A 603 3.67 49.21 19.73
N THR A 604 3.32 50.05 18.77
CA THR A 604 4.04 50.62 17.61
C THR A 604 5.58 50.58 17.54
N SER A 605 6.05 50.40 16.29
CA SER A 605 7.15 51.11 15.60
C SER A 605 8.42 50.32 15.17
N THR A 606 8.62 50.32 13.84
CA THR A 606 9.85 50.49 13.04
C THR A 606 11.10 49.60 13.20
N ALA A 607 11.37 48.89 12.09
CA ALA A 607 12.63 48.83 11.32
C ALA A 607 13.76 47.82 11.67
N HIS A 608 14.24 47.22 10.56
CA HIS A 608 15.54 46.56 10.28
C HIS A 608 15.82 45.12 10.76
N GLY A 609 15.96 44.22 9.78
CA GLY A 609 17.26 43.58 9.49
C GLY A 609 17.49 42.14 9.94
N HIS A 610 17.76 41.28 8.94
CA HIS A 610 18.64 40.09 8.97
C HIS A 610 18.09 38.72 9.44
N HIS A 611 17.85 37.87 8.44
CA HIS A 611 18.19 36.43 8.41
C HIS A 611 19.72 36.22 8.59
N PRO A 612 20.28 35.01 8.87
CA PRO A 612 19.74 33.68 8.54
C PRO A 612 20.04 32.49 9.50
N PHE A 613 19.35 31.38 9.21
CA PHE A 613 19.78 29.99 9.38
C PHE A 613 21.20 29.73 8.84
N ARG A 614 22.10 29.15 9.65
CA ARG A 614 23.07 28.09 9.28
C ARG A 614 24.10 27.86 10.40
N ALA A 615 23.97 26.73 11.10
CA ALA A 615 25.11 25.93 11.56
C ALA A 615 24.61 24.52 11.90
N PHE A 616 24.71 23.66 10.90
CA PHE A 616 24.50 22.22 10.95
C PHE A 616 25.80 21.57 11.44
N VAL A 617 25.68 20.65 12.41
CA VAL A 617 26.61 19.57 12.77
C VAL A 617 27.96 19.94 13.40
N LYS A 618 28.10 19.61 14.69
CA LYS A 618 29.20 18.77 15.21
C LYS A 618 28.95 18.26 16.63
N ASP A 619 29.35 17.01 16.80
CA ASP A 619 29.64 16.24 18.02
C ASP A 619 28.51 15.48 18.74
N LEU A 620 28.39 14.25 18.24
CA LEU A 620 28.05 13.03 18.96
C LEU A 620 29.09 12.71 20.05
N ALA A 621 28.59 12.28 21.22
CA ALA A 621 29.23 11.42 22.22
C ALA A 621 30.50 11.90 22.95
N SER A 622 30.34 12.32 24.21
CA SER A 622 31.16 11.83 25.34
C SER A 622 30.52 12.16 26.69
N ASP A 623 30.62 11.19 27.59
CA ASP A 623 30.70 11.34 29.06
C ASP A 623 29.42 11.32 29.90
N LEU A 624 29.01 10.06 30.11
CA LEU A 624 28.61 9.52 31.41
C LEU A 624 29.57 9.94 32.55
N VAL A 625 29.02 10.00 33.78
CA VAL A 625 29.65 9.83 35.11
C VAL A 625 29.69 11.06 36.04
N GLN A 626 28.88 10.92 37.11
CA GLN A 626 29.00 11.43 38.49
C GLN A 626 28.77 12.92 38.81
N ALA A 627 27.70 13.16 39.56
CA ALA A 627 27.84 13.69 40.92
C ALA A 627 26.63 13.29 41.79
N THR A 628 26.87 12.35 42.69
CA THR A 628 26.12 12.12 43.91
C THR A 628 26.30 13.32 44.85
N HIS A 629 25.24 13.82 45.48
CA HIS A 629 25.29 14.20 46.89
C HIS A 629 23.89 14.24 47.54
N SER A 630 23.90 13.65 48.73
CA SER A 630 22.83 13.43 49.69
C SER A 630 22.36 14.71 50.39
N GLY A 631 21.05 14.82 50.61
CA GLY A 631 20.44 15.85 51.45
C GLY A 631 19.05 15.41 51.90
N SER A 632 19.00 14.77 53.06
CA SER A 632 17.80 14.36 53.79
C SER A 632 16.97 15.57 54.25
N ASN A 633 15.68 15.60 53.93
CA ASN A 633 14.66 16.21 54.78
C ASN A 633 13.29 15.54 54.55
N PRO A 634 12.65 14.98 55.60
CA PRO A 634 11.31 14.41 55.51
C PRO A 634 10.25 15.50 55.75
N ASN A 635 9.04 15.27 55.25
CA ASN A 635 7.83 16.11 55.37
C ASN A 635 7.71 17.31 54.42
N VAL A 636 7.34 17.03 53.17
CA VAL A 636 6.31 17.79 52.46
C VAL A 636 5.45 16.80 51.68
N HIS A 637 4.18 16.65 52.07
CA HIS A 637 3.18 15.93 51.30
C HIS A 637 2.88 16.71 49.99
N PRO A 638 2.97 16.09 48.80
CA PRO A 638 2.27 16.62 47.64
C PRO A 638 0.79 16.22 47.75
N ALA A 639 -0.08 17.21 47.63
CA ALA A 639 -1.52 17.10 47.59
C ALA A 639 -1.97 15.93 46.70
N GLY A 640 -2.93 15.17 47.21
CA GLY A 640 -3.55 14.05 46.51
C GLY A 640 -4.06 14.45 45.13
N ARG A 641 -3.87 13.55 44.19
CA ARG A 641 -4.61 13.57 42.92
C ARG A 641 -6.10 13.69 43.25
N PRO A 642 -6.89 14.50 42.52
CA PRO A 642 -8.33 14.48 42.67
C PRO A 642 -8.82 13.05 42.49
N ALA A 643 -9.63 12.56 43.42
CA ALA A 643 -10.33 11.29 43.24
C ALA A 643 -11.11 11.37 41.92
N ILE A 644 -10.82 10.43 41.03
CA ILE A 644 -11.61 10.22 39.81
C ILE A 644 -13.04 9.92 40.28
N PRO A 645 -14.06 10.67 39.84
CA PRO A 645 -15.44 10.29 40.14
C PRO A 645 -15.68 8.89 39.57
N PRO A 646 -16.32 7.97 40.32
CA PRO A 646 -16.64 6.65 39.78
C PRO A 646 -17.49 6.82 38.52
N ARG A 647 -17.04 6.21 37.42
CA ARG A 647 -17.78 6.20 36.16
C ARG A 647 -19.04 5.33 36.37
N PRO A 648 -20.23 5.77 35.96
CA PRO A 648 -21.41 4.93 35.97
C PRO A 648 -21.21 3.76 34.99
N ASP A 649 -21.46 2.55 35.48
CA ASP A 649 -21.69 1.31 34.75
C ASP A 649 -20.59 0.82 33.79
N ALA A 650 -19.40 0.58 34.33
CA ALA A 650 -18.60 -0.53 33.83
C ALA A 650 -19.29 -1.83 34.28
N ILE A 651 -20.06 -2.45 33.40
CA ILE A 651 -20.48 -3.85 33.60
C ILE A 651 -19.18 -4.66 33.58
N THR A 652 -18.62 -4.93 34.76
CA THR A 652 -17.65 -6.01 34.94
C THR A 652 -18.32 -7.26 34.43
N LEU A 653 -17.91 -7.73 33.23
CA LEU A 653 -18.22 -9.06 32.76
C LEU A 653 -17.59 -10.03 33.75
N THR A 654 -18.37 -10.46 34.74
CA THR A 654 -18.00 -11.56 35.63
C THR A 654 -17.78 -12.78 34.75
N LYS A 655 -16.54 -13.27 34.74
CA LYS A 655 -16.12 -14.52 34.11
C LYS A 655 -17.12 -15.60 34.52
N PRO A 656 -17.85 -16.25 33.60
CA PRO A 656 -18.78 -17.29 33.98
C PRO A 656 -18.00 -18.44 34.64
N ASP A 657 -18.37 -18.82 35.86
CA ASP A 657 -17.89 -20.04 36.50
C ASP A 657 -18.50 -21.24 35.77
N GLY A 658 -17.80 -21.75 34.75
CA GLY A 658 -18.17 -22.96 34.02
C GLY A 658 -17.38 -23.15 32.71
N PRO A 659 -17.27 -24.39 32.20
CA PRO A 659 -16.65 -24.64 30.91
C PRO A 659 -17.45 -23.96 29.79
N VAL A 660 -16.78 -23.13 29.00
CA VAL A 660 -17.35 -22.48 27.82
C VAL A 660 -17.81 -23.54 26.82
N LYS A 661 -19.09 -23.53 26.45
CA LYS A 661 -19.64 -24.46 25.45
C LYS A 661 -19.68 -23.80 24.07
N PRO A 662 -18.85 -24.24 23.10
CA PRO A 662 -18.96 -23.75 21.74
C PRO A 662 -20.24 -24.25 21.07
N LEU A 663 -20.68 -23.49 20.07
CA LEU A 663 -21.69 -23.90 19.11
C LEU A 663 -21.05 -23.90 17.73
N PHE A 664 -21.30 -24.95 16.95
CA PHE A 664 -20.76 -25.13 15.61
C PHE A 664 -21.89 -25.21 14.60
N LEU A 665 -21.75 -24.48 13.49
CA LEU A 665 -22.49 -24.70 12.26
C LEU A 665 -21.56 -25.43 11.29
N PHE A 666 -21.94 -26.60 10.80
CA PHE A 666 -21.12 -27.44 9.94
C PHE A 666 -21.91 -27.94 8.73
N LEU A 667 -21.33 -27.84 7.53
CA LEU A 667 -21.90 -28.42 6.32
C LEU A 667 -21.18 -29.71 5.97
N ASN A 668 -21.87 -30.84 6.15
CA ASN A 668 -21.28 -32.16 5.97
C ASN A 668 -21.12 -32.52 4.48
N PRO A 669 -19.89 -32.75 3.98
CA PRO A 669 -19.63 -33.04 2.57
C PRO A 669 -20.15 -34.42 2.13
N VAL A 670 -20.41 -35.32 3.08
CA VAL A 670 -20.88 -36.68 2.78
C VAL A 670 -22.40 -36.75 2.74
N THR A 671 -23.08 -36.04 3.63
CA THR A 671 -24.54 -36.13 3.79
C THR A 671 -25.29 -34.94 3.21
N ALA A 672 -24.58 -33.87 2.82
CA ALA A 672 -25.13 -32.55 2.48
C ALA A 672 -26.10 -32.00 3.53
N GLN A 673 -25.81 -32.30 4.80
CA GLN A 673 -26.57 -31.78 5.93
C GLN A 673 -25.84 -30.58 6.54
N LEU A 674 -26.58 -29.48 6.70
CA LEU A 674 -26.20 -28.36 7.54
C LEU A 674 -26.63 -28.67 8.97
N THR A 675 -25.67 -28.76 9.87
CA THR A 675 -25.87 -29.19 11.25
C THR A 675 -25.46 -28.08 12.20
N LEU A 676 -26.34 -27.75 13.15
CA LEU A 676 -26.04 -26.90 14.29
C LEU A 676 -25.85 -27.77 15.54
N HIS A 677 -24.67 -27.78 16.15
CA HIS A 677 -24.32 -28.75 17.20
C HIS A 677 -23.27 -28.21 18.19
N SER A 678 -23.14 -28.86 19.36
CA SER A 678 -22.14 -28.53 20.40
C SER A 678 -21.22 -29.72 20.73
N SER A 679 -20.88 -30.50 19.71
CA SER A 679 -20.07 -31.72 19.84
C SER A 679 -18.61 -31.44 20.20
N SER A 680 -17.86 -32.49 20.51
CA SER A 680 -16.43 -32.40 20.85
C SER A 680 -15.52 -31.91 19.71
N SER A 681 -15.97 -32.03 18.45
CA SER A 681 -15.26 -31.57 17.24
C SER A 681 -16.20 -30.74 16.36
N PRO A 682 -15.71 -29.65 15.73
CA PRO A 682 -16.53 -28.81 14.84
C PRO A 682 -16.95 -29.51 13.54
N ALA A 683 -16.21 -30.52 13.07
CA ALA A 683 -16.51 -31.21 11.81
C ALA A 683 -17.04 -32.64 12.01
N HIS A 684 -17.21 -33.11 13.25
CA HIS A 684 -17.74 -34.45 13.53
C HIS A 684 -18.88 -34.36 14.54
N PRO A 685 -20.10 -34.02 14.08
CA PRO A 685 -21.27 -33.92 14.95
C PRO A 685 -21.60 -35.26 15.62
N GLU A 686 -21.71 -35.24 16.94
CA GLU A 686 -22.17 -36.35 17.79
C GLU A 686 -23.70 -36.23 17.96
N PRO A 687 -24.49 -37.29 17.66
CA PRO A 687 -25.96 -37.22 17.61
C PRO A 687 -26.63 -36.60 18.84
N GLU A 688 -26.13 -36.90 20.04
CA GLU A 688 -26.61 -36.40 21.33
C GLU A 688 -26.36 -34.89 21.55
N HIS A 689 -25.57 -34.27 20.68
CA HIS A 689 -25.17 -32.86 20.76
C HIS A 689 -25.65 -32.04 19.55
N ILE A 690 -26.46 -32.62 18.67
CA ILE A 690 -27.09 -31.92 17.55
C ILE A 690 -28.33 -31.18 18.05
N HIS A 691 -28.36 -29.86 17.82
CA HIS A 691 -29.51 -29.00 18.15
C HIS A 691 -30.48 -28.91 16.97
N TRP A 692 -29.95 -28.89 15.75
CA TRP A 692 -30.73 -28.84 14.53
C TRP A 692 -29.94 -29.39 13.34
N VAL A 693 -30.65 -29.97 12.38
CA VAL A 693 -30.08 -30.49 11.14
C VAL A 693 -31.06 -30.33 9.98
N ALA A 694 -30.55 -29.91 8.82
CA ALA A 694 -31.31 -29.88 7.58
C ALA A 694 -30.45 -30.33 6.38
N PRO A 695 -31.02 -31.12 5.44
CA PRO A 695 -32.30 -31.83 5.54
C PRO A 695 -32.31 -32.86 6.69
N GLN A 696 -33.50 -33.27 7.14
CA GLN A 696 -33.66 -34.24 8.24
C GLN A 696 -33.00 -35.58 7.94
N ASN A 697 -33.08 -36.03 6.68
CA ASN A 697 -32.44 -37.26 6.22
C ASN A 697 -31.20 -36.91 5.36
N PRO A 698 -30.09 -37.66 5.50
CA PRO A 698 -28.95 -37.54 4.59
C PRO A 698 -29.35 -37.64 3.12
N VAL A 699 -28.70 -36.86 2.27
CA VAL A 699 -28.94 -36.89 0.83
C VAL A 699 -28.34 -38.18 0.24
N GLU A 700 -29.20 -39.12 -0.21
CA GLU A 700 -28.81 -40.48 -0.61
C GLU A 700 -28.12 -40.56 -1.98
N GLY A 701 -26.97 -41.22 -2.07
CA GLY A 701 -26.18 -41.33 -3.30
C GLY A 701 -25.02 -40.34 -3.30
N GLY A 702 -23.83 -40.77 -3.70
CA GLY A 702 -22.60 -40.00 -3.58
C GLY A 702 -22.73 -38.55 -4.09
N ILE A 703 -22.30 -37.60 -3.29
CA ILE A 703 -22.37 -36.16 -3.56
C ILE A 703 -20.99 -35.70 -4.03
N ASP A 704 -20.94 -34.94 -5.12
CA ASP A 704 -19.67 -34.40 -5.64
C ASP A 704 -19.26 -33.12 -4.92
N MET A 705 -20.25 -32.27 -4.62
CA MET A 705 -20.09 -31.06 -3.82
C MET A 705 -21.45 -30.62 -3.26
N CYS A 706 -21.47 -29.97 -2.10
CA CYS A 706 -22.63 -29.24 -1.61
C CYS A 706 -22.24 -27.86 -1.08
N TRP A 707 -23.20 -26.95 -1.05
CA TRP A 707 -23.03 -25.62 -0.46
C TRP A 707 -24.37 -25.12 0.08
N VAL A 708 -24.31 -24.24 1.08
CA VAL A 708 -25.46 -23.45 1.51
C VAL A 708 -25.24 -22.00 1.09
N GLY A 709 -26.30 -21.35 0.63
CA GLY A 709 -26.28 -19.93 0.25
C GLY A 709 -27.49 -19.19 0.81
N PHE A 710 -27.26 -17.97 1.29
CA PHE A 710 -28.31 -17.02 1.59
C PHE A 710 -28.56 -16.18 0.33
N GLN A 711 -29.65 -16.50 -0.35
CA GLN A 711 -30.00 -15.93 -1.65
C GLN A 711 -30.57 -14.53 -1.51
N TYR A 712 -30.44 -13.70 -2.55
CA TYR A 712 -30.99 -12.34 -2.61
C TYR A 712 -32.49 -12.21 -2.33
N ASP A 713 -33.26 -13.29 -2.53
CA ASP A 713 -34.69 -13.35 -2.25
C ASP A 713 -35.00 -13.74 -0.79
N GLY A 714 -33.98 -13.80 0.07
CA GLY A 714 -34.10 -14.06 1.49
C GLY A 714 -34.30 -15.52 1.87
N ASN A 715 -34.05 -16.46 0.95
CA ASN A 715 -34.03 -17.89 1.22
C ASN A 715 -32.62 -18.37 1.61
N LEU A 716 -32.54 -19.17 2.68
CA LEU A 716 -31.36 -19.98 2.96
C LEU A 716 -31.53 -21.34 2.30
N VAL A 717 -30.65 -21.68 1.37
CA VAL A 717 -30.81 -22.84 0.48
C VAL A 717 -29.58 -23.73 0.50
N ILE A 718 -29.79 -25.02 0.72
CA ILE A 718 -28.75 -26.05 0.59
C ILE A 718 -28.85 -26.64 -0.81
N TYR A 719 -27.72 -26.72 -1.48
CA TYR A 719 -27.56 -27.31 -2.80
C TYR A 719 -26.65 -28.53 -2.74
N ALA A 720 -26.99 -29.57 -3.50
CA ALA A 720 -26.15 -30.76 -3.65
C ALA A 720 -26.00 -31.10 -5.13
N LYS A 721 -24.76 -31.24 -5.59
CA LYS A 721 -24.40 -31.53 -6.99
C LYS A 721 -23.91 -32.97 -7.17
N ARG A 722 -24.32 -33.59 -8.28
CA ARG A 722 -23.88 -34.92 -8.76
C ARG A 722 -23.70 -34.90 -10.27
N GLY A 723 -22.48 -35.06 -10.75
CA GLY A 723 -22.16 -34.86 -12.16
C GLY A 723 -22.54 -33.45 -12.59
N GLU A 724 -23.45 -33.34 -13.57
CA GLU A 724 -24.01 -32.05 -14.01
C GLU A 724 -25.32 -31.68 -13.30
N ASP A 725 -25.92 -32.61 -12.54
CA ASP A 725 -27.21 -32.38 -11.88
C ASP A 725 -27.01 -31.63 -10.56
N VAL A 726 -27.77 -30.55 -10.35
CA VAL A 726 -27.84 -29.81 -9.09
C VAL A 726 -29.24 -29.96 -8.51
N SER A 727 -29.30 -30.41 -7.26
CA SER A 727 -30.54 -30.58 -6.50
C SER A 727 -30.59 -29.60 -5.33
N VAL A 728 -31.81 -29.28 -4.88
CA VAL A 728 -32.07 -28.45 -3.70
C VAL A 728 -32.66 -29.35 -2.60
N PRO A 729 -31.83 -30.01 -1.79
CA PRO A 729 -32.31 -30.89 -0.73
C PRO A 729 -33.09 -30.17 0.38
N TRP A 730 -32.85 -28.86 0.58
CA TRP A 730 -33.56 -28.08 1.57
C TRP A 730 -33.52 -26.58 1.23
N ALA A 731 -34.61 -25.88 1.54
CA ALA A 731 -34.70 -24.44 1.52
C ALA A 731 -35.55 -23.98 2.71
N SER A 732 -35.22 -22.81 3.28
CA SER A 732 -35.98 -22.25 4.40
C SER A 732 -37.40 -21.84 4.02
N GLY A 733 -37.65 -21.49 2.74
CA GLY A 733 -38.95 -21.01 2.27
C GLY A 733 -39.32 -19.64 2.85
N THR A 734 -38.32 -18.79 3.07
CA THR A 734 -38.43 -17.48 3.71
C THR A 734 -38.14 -16.35 2.72
N ASN A 735 -38.46 -15.12 3.12
CA ASN A 735 -38.00 -13.90 2.46
C ASN A 735 -37.32 -13.02 3.53
N ALA A 736 -36.25 -13.55 4.10
CA ALA A 736 -35.51 -12.93 5.18
C ALA A 736 -34.55 -11.85 4.67
N ASP A 737 -34.27 -10.87 5.51
CA ASP A 737 -33.27 -9.82 5.23
C ASP A 737 -31.96 -10.07 5.99
N LYS A 738 -32.01 -10.91 7.03
CA LYS A 738 -30.88 -11.19 7.89
C LYS A 738 -30.91 -12.62 8.42
N MET A 739 -29.74 -13.27 8.42
CA MET A 739 -29.46 -14.54 9.09
C MET A 739 -28.66 -14.28 10.37
N VAL A 740 -29.02 -14.93 11.47
CA VAL A 740 -28.34 -14.76 12.77
C VAL A 740 -28.03 -16.13 13.38
N LEU A 741 -26.76 -16.35 13.76
CA LEU A 741 -26.36 -17.50 14.57
C LEU A 741 -26.28 -17.11 16.04
N ARG A 742 -27.19 -17.67 16.84
CA ARG A 742 -27.26 -17.51 18.30
C ARG A 742 -26.48 -18.63 18.97
N GLY A 743 -25.44 -18.28 19.72
CA GLY A 743 -24.64 -19.18 20.54
C GLY A 743 -25.26 -19.49 21.90
N HIS A 744 -24.57 -20.29 22.72
CA HIS A 744 -24.96 -20.49 24.12
C HIS A 744 -24.86 -19.18 24.91
N GLY A 745 -25.92 -18.84 25.64
CA GLY A 745 -26.03 -17.60 26.42
C GLY A 745 -26.60 -16.41 25.64
N ASP A 746 -26.77 -16.51 24.31
CA ASP A 746 -27.59 -15.54 23.58
C ASP A 746 -29.07 -15.70 23.96
N PRO A 747 -29.86 -14.61 23.91
CA PRO A 747 -31.31 -14.70 23.91
C PRO A 747 -31.75 -15.69 22.82
N ASN A 748 -32.53 -16.69 23.22
CA ASN A 748 -33.01 -17.76 22.36
C ASN A 748 -31.96 -18.68 21.73
N GLY A 749 -30.68 -18.63 22.13
CA GLY A 749 -29.66 -19.58 21.66
C GLY A 749 -29.67 -20.93 22.41
N PRO A 750 -29.08 -22.00 21.84
CA PRO A 750 -28.47 -22.07 20.51
C PRO A 750 -29.52 -22.14 19.38
N ALA A 751 -29.36 -21.32 18.34
CA ALA A 751 -30.28 -21.27 17.20
C ALA A 751 -29.63 -20.68 15.95
N LEU A 752 -30.15 -21.08 14.79
CA LEU A 752 -30.06 -20.31 13.54
C LEU A 752 -31.41 -19.63 13.34
N GLU A 753 -31.41 -18.30 13.23
CA GLU A 753 -32.61 -17.48 13.06
C GLU A 753 -32.56 -16.74 11.73
N LEU A 754 -33.73 -16.58 11.10
CA LEU A 754 -33.92 -15.71 9.94
C LEU A 754 -34.89 -14.60 10.32
N LEU A 755 -34.48 -13.36 10.08
CA LEU A 755 -35.19 -12.14 10.48
C LEU A 755 -35.59 -11.33 9.25
N ASP A 756 -36.71 -10.60 9.37
CA ASP A 756 -37.12 -9.60 8.36
C ASP A 756 -36.41 -8.24 8.54
N LYS A 757 -36.73 -7.26 7.68
CA LYS A 757 -36.22 -5.87 7.75
C LYS A 757 -36.43 -5.19 9.10
N GLN A 758 -37.47 -5.57 9.84
CA GLN A 758 -37.78 -4.99 11.15
C GLN A 758 -37.03 -5.72 12.29
N GLY A 759 -36.23 -6.74 11.97
CA GLY A 759 -35.54 -7.58 12.94
C GLY A 759 -36.46 -8.60 13.62
N MET A 760 -37.67 -8.80 13.10
CA MET A 760 -38.61 -9.80 13.63
C MET A 760 -38.23 -11.18 13.10
N MET A 761 -38.22 -12.16 13.99
CA MET A 761 -37.93 -13.55 13.65
C MET A 761 -39.06 -14.16 12.84
N ILE A 762 -38.76 -14.59 11.61
CA ILE A 762 -39.71 -15.25 10.71
C ILE A 762 -39.46 -16.75 10.57
N TRP A 763 -38.25 -17.22 10.91
CA TRP A 763 -37.92 -18.64 10.99
C TRP A 763 -36.82 -18.87 12.04
N THR A 764 -36.86 -20.03 12.70
CA THR A 764 -35.83 -20.47 13.64
C THR A 764 -35.60 -21.96 13.54
N SER A 765 -34.36 -22.37 13.79
CA SER A 765 -33.97 -23.78 13.88
C SER A 765 -34.44 -24.45 15.17
N ARG A 766 -34.98 -23.69 16.13
CA ARG A 766 -35.52 -24.24 17.39
C ARG A 766 -36.90 -24.84 17.16
N SER A 767 -37.06 -26.07 17.66
CA SER A 767 -38.33 -26.79 17.68
C SER A 767 -39.27 -26.34 18.79
#